data_AF-A0A3D3W7D6-F1
#
_entry.id   AF-A0A3D3W7D6-F1
#
_cell.length_a   1.000
_cell.length_b   1.000
_cell.length_c   1.000
_cell.angle_alpha   90.00
_cell.angle_beta   90.00
_cell.angle_gamma   90.00
#
_symmetry.space_group_name_H-M   'P 1'
#
loop_
_entity.id
_entity.type
_entity.pdbx_description
1 polymer ?
#
loop_
_entity_poly.entity_id
_entity_poly.type
_entity_poly.pdbx_seq_one_letter_code
_entity_poly.pdbx_strand_id
1 'polypeptide(L)'
;MRESAADFRGCSRLRTALPSHPGRKIPFVAADWNCLCSIGCRPFCSLRSGNGLSRAAVKAGQRGPCERLWRMTSGDAGMRGSFGFLSAVRSILRRDHRRRLRSGQLTAEALESRQLLTALQMTDNEQLLVELLNRARMDPGGEAQRLGIDLNFDLVDGTLKPDPRQPLAPQQMLIDSSGAHAQDMLDRNYFSHYTAGSKNGPQQRAELLGYTGFVGENLSWGGSTEPIDQLEQVYDRHLNLWRSSVHRRNLLDAGYDELGVGVRYGQYVSGPTYNASMVVTDFGKVSGKTYITGVVYSDLDNDQFYDPGEAVRSGTVAARNLTTGEVLVTDIGNSGGYALDVSPGSWLVSAEFLMDGEIVQAVRQAEVGTLNVKVDFDSLDVTPVPLTLTSSSAVVNERGAGNTAVVTATRGFAIGHAVTIQLLNSNPLEATLPTSITIPAGEKSASVTIQAIADNVVDGTTSLIVSTAASGYTPASLKLSVADRTAPLLPVGVQVVATARPKFSWTAVESAASYSIQIDNVTTKQARFVVASGIKDTFFVPQVDLGIGTYNVWVRAVTAKGLLSTWSPVAVWQTRPVPVLQNVSVPQKNNTLNIEWLSVPGAATYDVWVDSLSTGVKQYFRNMNVIGTTVSVPRVPVGRYLVWIRAKNAAGDQTGWGVPGNMLVTYVVTGVGVRASDFTSVSELRWDRLQGAVAYDVWIDDRATGEAQVLRNTKVAGTSLLLSSLKPSSYTAWVRGRDLSGIWHTWSAPLHFEFKTPATVLRPSAMTKERNPVFSWTAVAGVNSYQTRVLDSDDQTVAAATALSGTTWTPSATLAPGDYRLWLKAIDFRG
;
A
#
# COMPACT_ATOMS: atom_id res chain seq x y z
N MET A 1 -16.57 -15.58 39.58
CA MET A 1 -16.85 -16.62 40.60
C MET A 1 -15.81 -17.73 40.44
N ARG A 2 -15.28 -18.27 41.54
CA ARG A 2 -14.25 -19.34 41.61
C ARG A 2 -12.90 -18.92 41.01
N GLU A 3 -11.79 -18.76 41.73
CA GLU A 3 -11.45 -19.04 43.13
C GLU A 3 -11.38 -20.54 43.53
N SER A 4 -10.16 -21.10 43.49
CA SER A 4 -9.47 -21.90 44.53
C SER A 4 -8.12 -22.39 43.93
N ALA A 5 -6.93 -22.31 44.52
CA ALA A 5 -6.42 -22.36 45.90
C ALA A 5 -6.00 -23.77 46.38
N ALA A 6 -4.68 -24.02 46.36
CA ALA A 6 -3.88 -24.92 47.23
C ALA A 6 -2.41 -24.80 46.73
N ASP A 7 -1.39 -24.23 47.40
CA ASP A 7 -0.90 -24.28 48.80
C ASP A 7 0.22 -25.34 49.02
N PHE A 8 1.07 -25.12 50.03
CA PHE A 8 2.17 -25.94 50.58
C PHE A 8 3.64 -25.75 50.14
N ARG A 9 4.27 -24.75 50.79
CA ARG A 9 5.40 -24.85 51.76
C ARG A 9 6.75 -25.55 51.42
N GLY A 10 7.84 -24.85 51.75
CA GLY A 10 9.19 -25.37 52.05
C GLY A 10 10.30 -24.44 51.52
N CYS A 11 10.88 -23.48 52.26
CA CYS A 11 11.94 -23.67 53.29
C CYS A 11 12.92 -24.84 52.98
N SER A 12 14.25 -24.69 52.94
CA SER A 12 15.08 -23.52 53.30
C SER A 12 16.55 -23.63 52.82
N ARG A 13 17.12 -22.48 52.41
CA ARG A 13 18.45 -21.88 52.76
C ARG A 13 19.78 -22.68 52.75
N LEU A 14 20.84 -21.89 52.46
CA LEU A 14 22.30 -22.07 52.73
C LEU A 14 23.05 -23.01 51.77
N ARG A 15 24.31 -22.81 51.40
CA ARG A 15 25.21 -21.64 51.21
C ARG A 15 26.60 -22.24 50.84
N THR A 16 27.23 -21.70 49.80
CA THR A 16 28.68 -21.46 49.64
C THR A 16 29.73 -22.60 49.72
N ALA A 17 30.54 -22.74 48.65
CA ALA A 17 32.01 -22.61 48.70
C ALA A 17 32.66 -22.45 47.29
N LEU A 18 33.76 -21.69 47.23
CA LEU A 18 34.75 -21.55 46.13
C LEU A 18 35.89 -22.61 46.34
N PRO A 19 37.10 -22.59 45.72
CA PRO A 19 37.70 -21.71 44.69
C PRO A 19 38.54 -22.42 43.58
N SER A 20 39.09 -21.66 42.61
CA SER A 20 40.55 -21.58 42.36
C SER A 20 40.94 -20.68 41.16
N HIS A 21 42.07 -19.99 41.32
CA HIS A 21 42.80 -19.13 40.35
C HIS A 21 44.25 -19.69 40.29
N PRO A 22 45.17 -19.33 39.34
CA PRO A 22 45.58 -17.94 39.05
C PRO A 22 46.16 -17.60 37.64
N GLY A 23 46.44 -16.31 37.38
CA GLY A 23 47.27 -15.89 36.22
C GLY A 23 47.42 -14.37 36.00
N ARG A 24 48.58 -13.81 36.41
CA ARG A 24 49.25 -12.49 36.16
C ARG A 24 48.75 -11.54 35.02
N LYS A 25 49.10 -10.23 34.96
CA LYS A 25 49.26 -9.10 35.94
C LYS A 25 49.71 -7.79 35.19
N ILE A 26 48.89 -6.72 35.27
CA ILE A 26 49.21 -5.24 35.21
C ILE A 26 49.76 -4.59 33.88
N PRO A 27 49.89 -3.23 33.71
CA PRO A 27 49.01 -2.46 32.79
C PRO A 27 49.71 -1.41 31.86
N PHE A 28 48.96 -0.62 31.05
CA PHE A 28 48.98 0.87 30.92
C PHE A 28 48.26 1.42 29.66
N VAL A 29 48.02 2.74 29.72
CA VAL A 29 47.21 3.69 28.93
C VAL A 29 47.70 4.00 27.49
N ALA A 30 46.73 4.20 26.58
CA ALA A 30 46.63 5.02 25.34
C ALA A 30 47.86 5.41 24.47
N ALA A 31 47.75 5.10 23.15
CA ALA A 31 47.98 5.92 21.95
C ALA A 31 48.09 4.96 20.73
N ASP A 32 47.19 4.94 19.73
CA ASP A 32 46.93 5.89 18.63
C ASP A 32 47.79 5.61 17.36
N TRP A 33 47.25 5.92 16.16
CA TRP A 33 47.81 5.80 14.78
C TRP A 33 47.68 4.49 13.96
N ASN A 34 46.78 4.54 12.96
CA ASN A 34 46.94 4.18 11.52
C ASN A 34 47.30 2.73 11.08
N CYS A 35 46.84 2.18 9.94
CA CYS A 35 46.04 2.72 8.83
C CYS A 35 45.45 1.60 7.93
N LEU A 36 44.24 1.75 7.37
CA LEU A 36 43.97 1.79 5.90
C LEU A 36 42.48 1.63 5.51
N CYS A 37 42.06 2.50 4.56
CA CYS A 37 40.86 2.44 3.70
C CYS A 37 39.45 2.49 4.36
N SER A 38 38.46 3.26 3.86
CA SER A 38 38.44 4.18 2.70
C SER A 38 37.37 5.30 2.86
N ILE A 39 37.58 6.43 2.15
CA ILE A 39 36.85 7.72 2.18
C ILE A 39 36.01 7.83 0.88
N GLY A 40 34.92 8.59 0.69
CA GLY A 40 34.18 9.59 1.49
C GLY A 40 33.05 10.23 0.63
N CYS A 41 32.41 11.32 1.07
CA CYS A 41 31.09 11.78 0.54
C CYS A 41 31.02 13.21 -0.05
N ARG A 42 30.29 13.37 -1.19
CA ARG A 42 29.51 14.56 -1.66
C ARG A 42 30.32 15.85 -2.08
N PRO A 43 29.70 17.00 -2.48
CA PRO A 43 29.02 17.26 -3.78
C PRO A 43 29.32 18.66 -4.46
N PHE A 44 28.56 19.01 -5.53
CA PHE A 44 28.22 20.37 -6.08
C PHE A 44 28.98 21.04 -7.28
N CYS A 45 28.19 21.36 -8.34
CA CYS A 45 28.17 22.51 -9.30
C CYS A 45 29.35 23.06 -10.16
N SER A 46 29.16 22.93 -11.51
CA SER A 46 28.93 24.03 -12.51
C SER A 46 29.96 24.42 -13.61
N LEU A 47 29.39 24.85 -14.76
CA LEU A 47 29.86 25.75 -15.86
C LEU A 47 30.65 25.24 -17.11
N ARG A 48 29.98 25.37 -18.30
CA ARG A 48 30.45 25.63 -19.71
C ARG A 48 31.44 24.61 -20.34
N SER A 49 31.55 24.35 -21.66
CA SER A 49 30.83 24.62 -22.94
C SER A 49 31.52 23.77 -24.06
N GLY A 50 31.05 23.51 -25.29
CA GLY A 50 29.90 23.94 -26.11
C GLY A 50 29.99 23.34 -27.55
N ASN A 51 29.21 23.84 -28.53
CA ASN A 51 29.09 23.39 -29.96
C ASN A 51 28.47 21.97 -30.19
N GLY A 52 27.59 21.71 -31.18
CA GLY A 52 26.83 22.58 -32.09
C GLY A 52 26.10 21.81 -33.22
N LEU A 53 24.96 22.36 -33.72
CA LEU A 53 24.23 22.02 -34.97
C LEU A 53 23.50 20.63 -35.05
N SER A 54 22.33 20.46 -35.70
CA SER A 54 21.31 21.40 -36.23
C SER A 54 20.01 20.68 -36.70
N ARG A 55 18.83 21.34 -36.57
CA ARG A 55 17.58 21.17 -37.41
C ARG A 55 16.89 19.78 -37.39
N ALA A 56 15.62 19.56 -37.79
CA ALA A 56 14.37 20.35 -37.95
C ALA A 56 13.25 19.34 -38.34
N ALA A 57 11.94 19.50 -38.13
CA ALA A 57 11.10 20.43 -37.35
C ALA A 57 9.67 19.81 -37.19
N VAL A 58 8.75 20.45 -36.44
CA VAL A 58 7.38 19.96 -36.19
C VAL A 58 6.32 20.87 -36.82
N LYS A 59 5.27 20.28 -37.40
CA LYS A 59 3.92 20.84 -37.62
C LYS A 59 2.90 19.68 -37.58
N ALA A 60 1.63 19.78 -37.20
CA ALA A 60 0.85 20.62 -36.26
C ALA A 60 -0.64 20.47 -36.64
N GLY A 61 -1.51 20.17 -35.66
CA GLY A 61 -2.98 20.34 -35.73
C GLY A 61 -3.82 19.10 -36.14
N GLN A 62 -5.11 19.01 -35.79
CA GLN A 62 -5.90 19.81 -34.83
C GLN A 62 -7.30 19.17 -34.54
N ARG A 63 -7.84 19.37 -33.31
CA ARG A 63 -9.27 19.35 -32.88
C ARG A 63 -10.03 18.00 -32.69
N GLY A 64 -10.93 17.99 -31.68
CA GLY A 64 -11.89 16.92 -31.31
C GLY A 64 -13.29 17.14 -31.94
N PRO A 65 -14.46 16.83 -31.28
CA PRO A 65 -14.75 16.97 -29.83
C PRO A 65 -15.61 15.84 -29.19
N CYS A 66 -16.30 16.13 -28.06
CA CYS A 66 -17.11 15.21 -27.23
C CYS A 66 -18.65 15.30 -27.46
N GLU A 67 -19.38 14.29 -26.95
CA GLU A 67 -20.67 14.33 -26.20
C GLU A 67 -21.86 13.43 -26.64
N ARG A 68 -22.62 12.99 -25.61
CA ARG A 68 -24.08 12.78 -25.51
C ARG A 68 -24.79 11.44 -25.89
N LEU A 69 -24.97 10.58 -24.88
CA LEU A 69 -26.23 10.25 -24.15
C LEU A 69 -27.63 10.12 -24.86
N TRP A 70 -28.38 9.09 -24.39
CA TRP A 70 -29.86 8.82 -24.41
C TRP A 70 -30.49 7.72 -25.33
N ARG A 71 -30.81 6.58 -24.67
CA ARG A 71 -32.05 5.75 -24.63
C ARG A 71 -32.81 5.21 -25.87
N MET A 72 -33.22 3.93 -25.69
CA MET A 72 -34.48 3.23 -26.09
C MET A 72 -34.77 3.15 -27.61
N THR A 73 -35.39 2.12 -28.20
CA THR A 73 -36.52 1.22 -27.83
C THR A 73 -36.37 -0.15 -28.53
N SER A 74 -36.49 -1.30 -27.87
CA SER A 74 -37.64 -2.26 -27.85
C SER A 74 -38.10 -2.89 -29.19
N GLY A 75 -38.42 -4.20 -29.19
CA GLY A 75 -38.99 -4.96 -30.31
C GLY A 75 -38.15 -6.20 -30.66
N ASP A 76 -38.13 -7.30 -29.90
CA ASP A 76 -39.21 -8.23 -29.52
C ASP A 76 -39.53 -9.29 -30.59
N ALA A 77 -39.74 -10.54 -30.14
CA ALA A 77 -39.98 -11.79 -30.90
C ALA A 77 -38.89 -12.22 -31.94
N GLY A 78 -38.60 -13.51 -32.13
CA GLY A 78 -39.08 -14.72 -31.44
C GLY A 78 -39.06 -15.96 -32.36
N MET A 79 -38.94 -17.16 -31.75
CA MET A 79 -39.11 -18.50 -32.38
C MET A 79 -38.02 -18.91 -33.41
N ARG A 80 -37.20 -19.95 -33.13
CA ARG A 80 -37.44 -21.42 -33.09
C ARG A 80 -37.27 -22.09 -34.47
N GLY A 81 -36.66 -23.28 -34.46
CA GLY A 81 -36.61 -24.19 -35.62
C GLY A 81 -35.22 -24.22 -36.26
N SER A 82 -34.26 -25.08 -35.89
CA SER A 82 -34.22 -26.56 -35.83
C SER A 82 -33.81 -27.24 -37.14
N PHE A 83 -32.64 -27.90 -37.08
CA PHE A 83 -32.25 -29.14 -37.78
C PHE A 83 -32.14 -29.17 -39.34
N GLY A 84 -31.26 -30.05 -39.84
CA GLY A 84 -31.08 -30.35 -41.28
C GLY A 84 -29.65 -30.08 -41.80
N PHE A 85 -28.62 -30.76 -41.29
CA PHE A 85 -28.08 -32.02 -41.86
C PHE A 85 -27.57 -31.95 -43.32
N LEU A 86 -26.23 -31.86 -43.44
CA LEU A 86 -25.33 -32.64 -44.30
C LEU A 86 -25.48 -32.74 -45.85
N SER A 87 -24.30 -32.64 -46.49
CA SER A 87 -23.83 -33.40 -47.67
C SER A 87 -23.98 -32.81 -49.09
N ALA A 88 -22.85 -32.34 -49.64
CA ALA A 88 -22.25 -32.71 -50.94
C ALA A 88 -21.08 -31.72 -51.22
N VAL A 89 -19.79 -32.03 -51.23
CA VAL A 89 -18.98 -33.09 -51.89
C VAL A 89 -18.78 -32.88 -53.40
N ARG A 90 -17.50 -32.61 -53.76
CA ARG A 90 -16.83 -32.67 -55.09
C ARG A 90 -17.23 -31.60 -56.12
N SER A 91 -16.40 -30.61 -56.47
CA SER A 91 -15.01 -30.58 -57.02
C SER A 91 -14.94 -30.62 -58.55
N ILE A 92 -14.51 -29.52 -59.17
CA ILE A 92 -13.97 -29.49 -60.55
C ILE A 92 -12.69 -28.63 -60.57
N LEU A 93 -11.58 -29.32 -60.86
CA LEU A 93 -10.48 -29.01 -61.81
C LEU A 93 -10.38 -27.57 -62.38
N ARG A 94 -9.22 -26.99 -62.73
CA ARG A 94 -7.78 -27.31 -62.60
C ARG A 94 -7.02 -26.10 -63.16
N ARG A 95 -5.91 -25.67 -62.52
CA ARG A 95 -4.71 -25.01 -63.12
C ARG A 95 -4.94 -23.71 -63.94
N ASP A 96 -4.00 -22.78 -64.06
CA ASP A 96 -2.58 -22.75 -63.71
C ASP A 96 -2.15 -21.30 -63.43
N HIS A 97 -1.08 -21.08 -62.65
CA HIS A 97 0.04 -20.19 -63.01
C HIS A 97 1.05 -20.04 -61.86
N ARG A 98 2.33 -20.21 -62.23
CA ARG A 98 3.49 -20.24 -61.32
C ARG A 98 3.81 -18.85 -60.72
N ARG A 99 4.20 -18.80 -59.43
CA ARG A 99 5.31 -17.94 -58.97
C ARG A 99 5.97 -18.49 -57.70
N ARG A 100 7.30 -18.33 -57.66
CA ARG A 100 8.27 -18.90 -56.71
C ARG A 100 7.91 -18.73 -55.23
N LEU A 101 7.92 -19.83 -54.47
CA LEU A 101 8.04 -19.79 -53.01
C LEU A 101 9.53 -19.84 -52.61
N ARG A 102 9.92 -18.99 -51.66
CA ARG A 102 11.20 -19.14 -50.93
C ARG A 102 11.01 -20.21 -49.85
N SER A 103 12.00 -21.05 -49.65
CA SER A 103 12.02 -22.03 -48.55
C SER A 103 12.22 -21.32 -47.22
N GLY A 104 11.14 -21.11 -46.47
CA GLY A 104 11.22 -20.98 -45.01
C GLY A 104 11.24 -22.38 -44.42
N GLN A 105 12.31 -22.76 -43.73
CA GLN A 105 12.30 -23.98 -42.92
C GLN A 105 11.33 -23.77 -41.76
N LEU A 106 10.20 -24.48 -41.78
CA LEU A 106 9.43 -24.73 -40.58
C LEU A 106 10.15 -25.84 -39.81
N THR A 107 10.95 -25.45 -38.82
CA THR A 107 11.36 -26.36 -37.75
C THR A 107 10.13 -26.65 -36.90
N ALA A 108 9.39 -27.69 -37.26
CA ALA A 108 8.51 -28.33 -36.29
C ALA A 108 9.42 -28.89 -35.20
N GLU A 109 9.34 -28.32 -33.99
CA GLU A 109 9.90 -28.96 -32.81
C GLU A 109 9.23 -30.34 -32.70
N ALA A 110 10.03 -31.37 -32.47
CA ALA A 110 9.48 -32.69 -32.22
C ALA A 110 8.69 -32.60 -30.90
N LEU A 111 7.37 -32.77 -30.99
CA LEU A 111 6.56 -33.09 -29.83
C LEU A 111 7.23 -34.26 -29.12
N GLU A 112 7.44 -34.11 -27.81
CA GLU A 112 8.02 -35.16 -26.97
C GLU A 112 7.33 -36.49 -27.24
N SER A 113 8.10 -37.57 -27.23
CA SER A 113 7.59 -38.93 -27.36
C SER A 113 6.65 -39.24 -26.20
N ARG A 114 5.36 -38.93 -26.36
CA ARG A 114 4.29 -39.52 -25.57
C ARG A 114 4.26 -41.00 -25.91
N GLN A 115 5.09 -41.77 -25.21
CA GLN A 115 4.81 -43.18 -25.01
C GLN A 115 3.40 -43.24 -24.41
N LEU A 116 2.45 -43.81 -25.14
CA LEU A 116 1.26 -44.32 -24.48
C LEU A 116 1.78 -45.38 -23.51
N LEU A 117 1.53 -45.15 -22.22
CA LEU A 117 1.46 -46.25 -21.27
C LEU A 117 0.35 -47.15 -21.80
N THR A 118 0.72 -48.34 -22.27
CA THR A 118 -0.21 -49.34 -22.74
C THR A 118 -0.26 -50.41 -21.68
N ALA A 119 -1.36 -50.44 -20.92
CA ALA A 119 -1.65 -51.49 -19.94
C ALA A 119 -1.49 -52.88 -20.57
N LEU A 120 -0.99 -53.85 -19.80
CA LEU A 120 -0.92 -55.24 -20.26
C LEU A 120 -2.32 -55.74 -20.68
N GLN A 121 -2.38 -56.36 -21.85
CA GLN A 121 -3.58 -56.95 -22.44
C GLN A 121 -3.39 -58.47 -22.49
N MET A 122 -4.03 -59.17 -21.56
CA MET A 122 -4.13 -60.63 -21.52
C MET A 122 -5.45 -61.06 -20.87
N THR A 123 -5.96 -62.22 -21.25
CA THR A 123 -7.19 -62.80 -20.67
C THR A 123 -6.99 -63.19 -19.21
N ASP A 124 -8.07 -63.24 -18.43
CA ASP A 124 -8.03 -63.67 -17.03
C ASP A 124 -7.42 -65.10 -16.88
N ASN A 125 -7.64 -65.97 -17.87
CA ASN A 125 -7.02 -67.30 -17.95
C ASN A 125 -5.51 -67.27 -18.23
N GLU A 126 -5.01 -66.30 -19.00
CA GLU A 126 -3.57 -66.08 -19.20
C GLU A 126 -2.92 -65.54 -17.92
N GLN A 127 -3.58 -64.62 -17.21
CA GLN A 127 -3.12 -64.14 -15.90
C GLN A 127 -3.06 -65.29 -14.87
N LEU A 128 -4.09 -66.14 -14.78
CA LEU A 128 -4.06 -67.33 -13.92
C LEU A 128 -2.85 -68.22 -14.25
N LEU A 129 -2.55 -68.45 -15.53
CA LEU A 129 -1.40 -69.26 -15.91
C LEU A 129 -0.07 -68.56 -15.59
N VAL A 130 0.05 -67.23 -15.72
CA VAL A 130 1.21 -66.47 -15.22
C VAL A 130 1.42 -66.71 -13.72
N GLU A 131 0.34 -66.69 -12.94
CA GLU A 131 0.37 -66.89 -11.49
C GLU A 131 0.74 -68.33 -11.10
N LEU A 132 0.21 -69.34 -11.80
CA LEU A 132 0.60 -70.74 -11.61
C LEU A 132 2.08 -71.00 -11.93
N LEU A 133 2.58 -70.44 -13.04
CA LEU A 133 4.00 -70.57 -13.44
C LEU A 133 4.93 -69.82 -12.47
N ASN A 134 4.51 -68.66 -11.97
CA ASN A 134 5.28 -67.90 -10.99
C ASN A 134 5.26 -68.55 -9.59
N ARG A 135 4.13 -69.11 -9.14
CA ARG A 135 4.07 -69.93 -7.92
C ARG A 135 5.03 -71.12 -8.01
N ALA A 136 5.01 -71.84 -9.12
CA ALA A 136 5.90 -72.97 -9.40
C ALA A 136 7.38 -72.59 -9.43
N ARG A 137 7.71 -71.35 -9.85
CA ARG A 137 9.08 -70.81 -9.83
C ARG A 137 9.52 -70.36 -8.44
N MET A 138 8.64 -69.71 -7.68
CA MET A 138 8.97 -69.19 -6.35
C MET A 138 9.07 -70.30 -5.29
N ASP A 139 8.30 -71.39 -5.42
CA ASP A 139 8.44 -72.60 -4.59
C ASP A 139 8.36 -73.89 -5.44
N PRO A 140 9.47 -74.30 -6.09
CA PRO A 140 9.50 -75.51 -6.92
C PRO A 140 9.30 -76.80 -6.11
N GLY A 141 9.67 -76.79 -4.82
CA GLY A 141 9.50 -77.93 -3.92
C GLY A 141 8.04 -78.10 -3.49
N GLY A 142 7.38 -77.01 -3.07
CA GLY A 142 5.96 -76.99 -2.75
C GLY A 142 5.08 -77.28 -3.96
N GLU A 143 5.43 -76.82 -5.16
CA GLU A 143 4.65 -77.15 -6.37
C GLU A 143 4.81 -78.64 -6.76
N ALA A 144 6.02 -79.22 -6.64
CA ALA A 144 6.22 -80.66 -6.80
C ALA A 144 5.31 -81.47 -5.86
N GLN A 145 5.24 -81.05 -4.58
CA GLN A 145 4.37 -81.65 -3.58
C GLN A 145 2.88 -81.46 -3.91
N ARG A 146 2.46 -80.24 -4.29
CA ARG A 146 1.08 -79.87 -4.63
C ARG A 146 0.54 -80.69 -5.81
N LEU A 147 1.38 -80.92 -6.83
CA LEU A 147 0.99 -81.67 -8.03
C LEU A 147 1.24 -83.19 -7.89
N GLY A 148 1.81 -83.65 -6.78
CA GLY A 148 2.12 -85.07 -6.53
C GLY A 148 3.18 -85.66 -7.48
N ILE A 149 4.06 -84.82 -8.04
CA ILE A 149 5.06 -85.20 -9.04
C ILE A 149 6.42 -84.72 -8.54
N ASP A 150 7.32 -85.66 -8.26
CA ASP A 150 8.67 -85.35 -7.79
C ASP A 150 9.39 -84.35 -8.72
N LEU A 151 10.14 -83.41 -8.12
CA LEU A 151 10.82 -82.33 -8.84
C LEU A 151 11.79 -82.85 -9.91
N ASN A 152 12.36 -84.05 -9.72
CA ASN A 152 13.24 -84.76 -10.64
C ASN A 152 12.60 -85.99 -11.30
N PHE A 153 11.27 -86.15 -11.26
CA PHE A 153 10.57 -87.17 -12.07
C PHE A 153 10.97 -87.09 -13.55
N ASP A 154 11.31 -88.22 -14.18
CA ASP A 154 11.90 -88.31 -15.53
C ASP A 154 13.18 -87.46 -15.75
N LEU A 155 13.96 -87.25 -14.69
CA LEU A 155 15.30 -86.65 -14.67
C LEU A 155 16.28 -87.52 -13.85
N VAL A 156 17.56 -87.14 -13.85
CA VAL A 156 18.52 -87.65 -12.87
C VAL A 156 18.35 -86.86 -11.57
N ASP A 157 18.28 -87.55 -10.42
CA ASP A 157 18.16 -86.94 -9.10
C ASP A 157 19.13 -85.75 -8.91
N GLY A 158 18.59 -84.61 -8.45
CA GLY A 158 19.35 -83.39 -8.23
C GLY A 158 19.63 -82.54 -9.47
N THR A 159 19.09 -82.88 -10.65
CA THR A 159 19.12 -82.03 -11.86
C THR A 159 18.43 -80.69 -11.60
N LEU A 160 17.24 -80.74 -10.98
CA LEU A 160 16.47 -79.60 -10.53
C LEU A 160 16.54 -79.50 -9.00
N LYS A 161 16.84 -78.29 -8.52
CA LYS A 161 16.90 -77.96 -7.09
C LYS A 161 15.66 -77.20 -6.64
N PRO A 162 15.18 -77.43 -5.40
CA PRO A 162 13.99 -76.79 -4.85
C PRO A 162 14.22 -75.32 -4.44
N ASP A 163 15.44 -74.78 -4.61
CA ASP A 163 15.71 -73.35 -4.39
C ASP A 163 14.71 -72.49 -5.20
N PRO A 164 14.20 -71.37 -4.66
CA PRO A 164 13.36 -70.43 -5.42
C PRO A 164 14.00 -69.89 -6.70
N ARG A 165 13.16 -69.48 -7.65
CA ARG A 165 13.50 -68.66 -8.81
C ARG A 165 12.71 -67.36 -8.74
N GLN A 166 13.24 -66.32 -9.38
CA GLN A 166 12.51 -65.06 -9.51
C GLN A 166 11.18 -65.26 -10.26
N PRO A 167 10.12 -64.52 -9.89
CA PRO A 167 8.92 -64.40 -10.71
C PRO A 167 9.28 -63.79 -12.06
N LEU A 168 8.59 -64.21 -13.12
CA LEU A 168 8.71 -63.64 -14.44
C LEU A 168 7.70 -62.51 -14.61
N ALA A 169 8.16 -61.39 -15.18
CA ALA A 169 7.31 -60.26 -15.50
C ALA A 169 6.51 -60.53 -16.79
N PRO A 170 5.18 -60.40 -16.79
CA PRO A 170 4.39 -60.50 -18.01
C PRO A 170 4.76 -59.37 -18.98
N GLN A 171 5.03 -59.70 -20.25
CA GLN A 171 5.48 -58.74 -21.26
C GLN A 171 4.68 -58.84 -22.56
N GLN A 172 4.08 -57.71 -22.98
CA GLN A 172 3.09 -57.67 -24.06
C GLN A 172 3.54 -58.31 -25.37
N MET A 173 4.77 -58.03 -25.84
CA MET A 173 5.26 -58.60 -27.11
C MET A 173 5.37 -60.13 -27.06
N LEU A 174 5.62 -60.72 -25.88
CA LEU A 174 5.66 -62.18 -25.71
C LEU A 174 4.24 -62.74 -25.58
N ILE A 175 3.31 -62.03 -24.92
CA ILE A 175 1.89 -62.38 -24.84
C ILE A 175 1.27 -62.41 -26.26
N ASP A 176 1.56 -61.38 -27.06
CA ASP A 176 1.11 -61.29 -28.45
C ASP A 176 1.71 -62.40 -29.32
N SER A 177 3.01 -62.70 -29.18
CA SER A 177 3.71 -63.81 -29.87
C SER A 177 3.09 -65.18 -29.54
N SER A 178 3.03 -65.50 -28.25
CA SER A 178 2.54 -66.79 -27.76
C SER A 178 1.05 -66.97 -28.05
N GLY A 179 0.25 -65.93 -27.85
CA GLY A 179 -1.18 -65.90 -28.15
C GLY A 179 -1.51 -66.05 -29.63
N ALA A 180 -0.73 -65.44 -30.52
CA ALA A 180 -0.90 -65.61 -31.97
C ALA A 180 -0.49 -67.02 -32.43
N HIS A 181 0.60 -67.57 -31.88
CA HIS A 181 1.05 -68.93 -32.23
C HIS A 181 0.11 -70.02 -31.71
N ALA A 182 -0.44 -69.85 -30.51
CA ALA A 182 -1.49 -70.72 -29.98
C ALA A 182 -2.74 -70.74 -30.89
N GLN A 183 -3.12 -69.59 -31.45
CA GLN A 183 -4.24 -69.51 -32.39
C GLN A 183 -3.91 -70.15 -33.75
N ASP A 184 -2.74 -69.89 -34.32
CA ASP A 184 -2.31 -70.49 -35.61
C ASP A 184 -2.24 -72.03 -35.53
N MET A 185 -1.79 -72.59 -34.39
CA MET A 185 -1.79 -74.03 -34.13
C MET A 185 -3.21 -74.64 -34.11
N LEU A 186 -4.19 -73.94 -33.52
CA LEU A 186 -5.60 -74.34 -33.56
C LEU A 186 -6.16 -74.24 -34.99
N ASP A 187 -6.13 -73.05 -35.58
CA ASP A 187 -6.74 -72.74 -36.88
C ASP A 187 -6.22 -73.66 -38.01
N ARG A 188 -4.95 -74.07 -37.92
CA ARG A 188 -4.27 -74.87 -38.95
C ARG A 188 -3.95 -76.29 -38.52
N ASN A 189 -4.48 -76.73 -37.38
CA ASN A 189 -4.44 -78.13 -36.90
C ASN A 189 -3.03 -78.74 -36.89
N TYR A 190 -2.09 -78.07 -36.23
CA TYR A 190 -0.74 -78.58 -36.00
C TYR A 190 -0.23 -78.25 -34.59
N PHE A 191 0.78 -78.98 -34.11
CA PHE A 191 1.43 -78.73 -32.82
C PHE A 191 2.95 -78.75 -32.99
N SER A 192 3.58 -77.58 -32.90
CA SER A 192 5.00 -77.39 -33.23
C SER A 192 5.53 -76.05 -32.69
N HIS A 193 6.78 -76.04 -32.22
CA HIS A 193 7.51 -74.80 -31.89
C HIS A 193 7.72 -73.87 -33.10
N TYR A 194 7.67 -74.41 -34.31
CA TYR A 194 7.81 -73.66 -35.57
C TYR A 194 6.47 -73.45 -36.27
N THR A 195 6.21 -72.23 -36.73
CA THR A 195 4.99 -71.88 -37.48
C THR A 195 4.88 -72.68 -38.79
N ALA A 196 3.73 -73.33 -39.01
CA ALA A 196 3.54 -74.30 -40.08
C ALA A 196 3.84 -73.74 -41.48
N GLY A 197 4.73 -74.43 -42.21
CA GLY A 197 5.20 -74.01 -43.55
C GLY A 197 6.35 -73.00 -43.55
N SER A 198 6.91 -72.68 -42.38
CA SER A 198 8.04 -71.74 -42.22
C SER A 198 9.16 -72.34 -41.36
N LYS A 199 10.21 -71.56 -41.09
CA LYS A 199 11.23 -71.86 -40.06
C LYS A 199 11.15 -70.90 -38.86
N ASN A 200 10.05 -70.18 -38.70
CA ASN A 200 9.89 -69.18 -37.64
C ASN A 200 9.57 -69.90 -36.33
N GLY A 201 10.56 -69.96 -35.42
CA GLY A 201 10.38 -70.41 -34.05
C GLY A 201 10.02 -69.25 -33.10
N PRO A 202 9.97 -69.49 -31.78
CA PRO A 202 9.58 -68.48 -30.79
C PRO A 202 10.42 -67.20 -30.86
N GLN A 203 11.75 -67.34 -30.97
CA GLN A 203 12.67 -66.21 -31.16
C GLN A 203 12.26 -65.33 -32.36
N GLN A 204 12.01 -65.93 -33.53
CA GLN A 204 11.66 -65.16 -34.73
C GLN A 204 10.27 -64.52 -34.64
N ARG A 205 9.30 -65.16 -33.98
CA ARG A 205 7.96 -64.58 -33.78
C ARG A 205 7.99 -63.36 -32.87
N ALA A 206 8.73 -63.44 -31.76
CA ALA A 206 8.92 -62.32 -30.84
C ALA A 206 9.72 -61.17 -31.49
N GLU A 207 10.80 -61.48 -32.23
CA GLU A 207 11.58 -60.49 -32.99
C GLU A 207 10.74 -59.72 -34.02
N LEU A 208 9.79 -60.38 -34.69
CA LEU A 208 8.85 -59.75 -35.63
C LEU A 208 7.90 -58.74 -34.95
N LEU A 209 7.66 -58.87 -33.64
CA LEU A 209 6.91 -57.92 -32.83
C LEU A 209 7.79 -56.84 -32.18
N GLY A 210 9.12 -56.91 -32.39
CA GLY A 210 10.10 -55.95 -31.87
C GLY A 210 10.75 -56.35 -30.54
N TYR A 211 10.52 -57.57 -30.04
CA TYR A 211 11.20 -58.07 -28.85
C TYR A 211 12.69 -58.33 -29.14
N THR A 212 13.57 -57.89 -28.24
CA THR A 212 15.04 -57.88 -28.45
C THR A 212 15.80 -58.85 -27.55
N GLY A 213 15.10 -59.58 -26.67
CA GLY A 213 15.68 -60.57 -25.78
C GLY A 213 15.85 -61.95 -26.42
N PHE A 214 16.34 -62.89 -25.61
CA PHE A 214 16.30 -64.32 -25.93
C PHE A 214 14.93 -64.90 -25.54
N VAL A 215 14.40 -65.82 -26.34
CA VAL A 215 13.10 -66.49 -26.11
C VAL A 215 13.23 -68.00 -26.11
N GLY A 216 12.87 -68.64 -25.00
CA GLY A 216 12.55 -70.07 -24.91
C GLY A 216 11.04 -70.30 -24.96
N GLU A 217 10.59 -71.53 -25.20
CA GLU A 217 9.15 -71.83 -25.32
C GLU A 217 8.81 -73.19 -24.73
N ASN A 218 7.71 -73.29 -23.98
CA ASN A 218 7.01 -74.57 -23.77
C ASN A 218 5.62 -74.53 -24.41
N LEU A 219 5.18 -75.69 -24.90
CA LEU A 219 3.87 -75.89 -25.51
C LEU A 219 3.07 -76.94 -24.72
N SER A 220 1.76 -76.72 -24.61
CA SER A 220 0.83 -77.69 -24.01
C SER A 220 -0.51 -77.64 -24.73
N TRP A 221 -1.02 -78.78 -25.17
CA TRP A 221 -2.37 -78.87 -25.74
C TRP A 221 -3.12 -80.05 -25.12
N GLY A 222 -4.44 -79.94 -25.08
CA GLY A 222 -5.34 -81.03 -24.71
C GLY A 222 -6.78 -80.62 -24.99
N GLY A 223 -7.69 -81.58 -24.93
CA GLY A 223 -9.09 -81.33 -25.23
C GLY A 223 -9.97 -82.57 -25.09
N SER A 224 -11.26 -82.37 -25.29
CA SER A 224 -12.29 -83.41 -25.25
C SER A 224 -13.16 -83.35 -26.51
N THR A 225 -13.77 -84.47 -26.89
CA THR A 225 -14.83 -84.45 -27.91
C THR A 225 -16.12 -83.81 -27.37
N GLU A 226 -16.26 -83.77 -26.05
CA GLU A 226 -17.30 -83.03 -25.32
C GLU A 226 -16.85 -81.58 -25.03
N PRO A 227 -17.76 -80.68 -24.61
CA PRO A 227 -17.38 -79.34 -24.14
C PRO A 227 -16.31 -79.39 -23.03
N ILE A 228 -15.41 -78.41 -23.02
CA ILE A 228 -14.36 -78.25 -22.02
C ILE A 228 -14.65 -77.08 -21.09
N ASP A 229 -14.34 -77.22 -19.80
CA ASP A 229 -14.26 -76.09 -18.88
C ASP A 229 -12.93 -75.36 -19.11
N GLN A 230 -13.00 -74.04 -19.33
CA GLN A 230 -11.81 -73.26 -19.64
C GLN A 230 -10.89 -73.08 -18.42
N LEU A 231 -11.46 -72.91 -17.22
CA LEU A 231 -10.71 -72.73 -15.99
C LEU A 231 -9.97 -74.02 -15.64
N GLU A 232 -10.68 -75.15 -15.63
CA GLU A 232 -10.07 -76.47 -15.40
C GLU A 232 -8.93 -76.73 -16.40
N GLN A 233 -9.14 -76.38 -17.68
CA GLN A 233 -8.10 -76.55 -18.69
C GLN A 233 -6.83 -75.73 -18.45
N VAL A 234 -6.88 -74.55 -17.80
CA VAL A 234 -5.66 -73.81 -17.42
C VAL A 234 -4.82 -74.60 -16.41
N TYR A 235 -5.46 -75.11 -15.34
CA TYR A 235 -4.81 -75.97 -14.35
C TYR A 235 -4.25 -77.25 -14.99
N ASP A 236 -5.00 -77.85 -15.91
CA ASP A 236 -4.61 -79.03 -16.69
C ASP A 236 -3.42 -78.74 -17.62
N ARG A 237 -3.37 -77.57 -18.27
CA ARG A 237 -2.24 -77.16 -19.13
C ARG A 237 -0.98 -76.98 -18.28
N HIS A 238 -1.08 -76.32 -17.12
CA HIS A 238 0.02 -76.17 -16.15
C HIS A 238 0.52 -77.52 -15.63
N LEU A 239 -0.38 -78.42 -15.22
CA LEU A 239 -0.03 -79.77 -14.78
C LEU A 239 0.71 -80.56 -15.88
N ASN A 240 0.32 -80.42 -17.15
CA ASN A 240 1.00 -81.08 -18.26
C ASN A 240 2.35 -80.42 -18.62
N LEU A 241 2.49 -79.10 -18.43
CA LEU A 241 3.79 -78.42 -18.45
C LEU A 241 4.70 -78.90 -17.31
N TRP A 242 4.14 -79.16 -16.12
CA TRP A 242 4.91 -79.72 -15.01
C TRP A 242 5.28 -81.19 -15.22
N ARG A 243 4.39 -82.04 -15.74
CA ARG A 243 4.70 -83.47 -15.98
C ARG A 243 5.93 -83.65 -16.87
N SER A 244 6.02 -82.92 -17.97
CA SER A 244 7.16 -82.97 -18.91
C SER A 244 8.46 -82.51 -18.25
N SER A 245 9.45 -83.40 -18.17
CA SER A 245 10.78 -83.07 -17.61
C SER A 245 11.56 -82.06 -18.46
N VAL A 246 11.26 -81.96 -19.77
CA VAL A 246 11.79 -80.90 -20.64
C VAL A 246 11.19 -79.55 -20.28
N HIS A 247 9.86 -79.48 -20.14
CA HIS A 247 9.16 -78.23 -19.86
C HIS A 247 9.45 -77.70 -18.46
N ARG A 248 9.55 -78.58 -17.44
CA ARG A 248 10.02 -78.22 -16.09
C ARG A 248 11.40 -77.55 -16.09
N ARG A 249 12.37 -78.10 -16.84
CA ARG A 249 13.71 -77.49 -16.92
C ARG A 249 13.67 -76.09 -17.52
N ASN A 250 12.84 -75.86 -18.53
CA ASN A 250 12.67 -74.55 -19.15
C ASN A 250 11.92 -73.57 -18.20
N LEU A 251 10.85 -74.03 -17.56
CA LEU A 251 10.07 -73.26 -16.57
C LEU A 251 10.91 -72.84 -15.36
N LEU A 252 11.84 -73.69 -14.90
CA LEU A 252 12.68 -73.45 -13.72
C LEU A 252 14.09 -72.92 -14.06
N ASP A 253 14.33 -72.55 -15.32
CA ASP A 253 15.59 -71.91 -15.72
C ASP A 253 15.70 -70.51 -15.08
N ALA A 254 16.83 -70.26 -14.43
CA ALA A 254 17.13 -68.99 -13.78
C ALA A 254 17.52 -67.88 -14.78
N GLY A 255 17.76 -68.22 -16.04
CA GLY A 255 18.13 -67.29 -17.10
C GLY A 255 17.02 -66.36 -17.56
N TYR A 256 15.74 -66.69 -17.30
CA TYR A 256 14.59 -65.89 -17.73
C TYR A 256 14.11 -64.89 -16.66
N ASP A 257 13.67 -63.73 -17.13
CA ASP A 257 13.10 -62.62 -16.34
C ASP A 257 11.67 -62.26 -16.78
N GLU A 258 11.27 -62.61 -18.00
CA GLU A 258 10.03 -62.17 -18.63
C GLU A 258 9.20 -63.37 -19.09
N LEU A 259 7.89 -63.18 -19.26
CA LEU A 259 6.94 -64.22 -19.66
C LEU A 259 5.89 -63.67 -20.63
N GLY A 260 5.61 -64.43 -21.68
CA GLY A 260 4.40 -64.33 -22.48
C GLY A 260 3.61 -65.61 -22.35
N VAL A 261 2.30 -65.48 -22.17
CA VAL A 261 1.39 -66.62 -22.12
C VAL A 261 0.29 -66.41 -23.16
N GLY A 262 0.08 -67.43 -23.98
CA GLY A 262 -1.00 -67.51 -24.95
C GLY A 262 -1.92 -68.68 -24.63
N VAL A 263 -3.09 -68.44 -24.04
CA VAL A 263 -4.13 -69.46 -23.83
C VAL A 263 -5.22 -69.28 -24.87
N ARG A 264 -5.40 -70.25 -25.78
CA ARG A 264 -6.44 -70.19 -26.82
C ARG A 264 -7.33 -71.42 -26.76
N TYR A 265 -8.60 -71.23 -27.11
CA TYR A 265 -9.61 -72.29 -27.15
C TYR A 265 -10.20 -72.38 -28.56
N GLY A 266 -10.38 -73.59 -29.07
CA GLY A 266 -10.87 -73.79 -30.43
C GLY A 266 -11.11 -75.26 -30.77
N GLN A 267 -11.40 -75.53 -32.04
CA GLN A 267 -11.44 -76.89 -32.57
C GLN A 267 -10.03 -77.31 -32.97
N TYR A 268 -9.63 -78.54 -32.64
CA TYR A 268 -8.35 -79.13 -33.05
C TYR A 268 -8.54 -80.57 -33.53
N VAL A 269 -8.08 -80.87 -34.75
CA VAL A 269 -8.21 -82.18 -35.40
C VAL A 269 -6.93 -82.98 -35.20
N SER A 270 -7.01 -84.04 -34.39
CA SER A 270 -5.89 -84.96 -34.14
C SER A 270 -6.38 -86.40 -34.07
N GLY A 271 -6.84 -86.90 -35.21
CA GLY A 271 -7.75 -88.06 -35.26
C GLY A 271 -9.19 -87.54 -35.27
N PRO A 272 -9.98 -87.68 -34.18
CA PRO A 272 -11.24 -86.95 -34.05
C PRO A 272 -10.98 -85.45 -33.85
N THR A 273 -12.06 -84.65 -33.96
CA THR A 273 -12.04 -83.23 -33.62
C THR A 273 -12.29 -83.06 -32.12
N TYR A 274 -11.44 -82.28 -31.46
CA TYR A 274 -11.53 -81.94 -30.04
C TYR A 274 -11.91 -80.47 -29.86
N ASN A 275 -12.74 -80.17 -28.86
CA ASN A 275 -12.74 -78.88 -28.18
C ASN A 275 -11.44 -78.82 -27.38
N ALA A 276 -10.50 -77.97 -27.80
CA ALA A 276 -9.13 -77.97 -27.30
C ALA A 276 -8.75 -76.66 -26.61
N SER A 277 -7.91 -76.77 -25.58
CA SER A 277 -7.09 -75.71 -25.03
C SER A 277 -5.68 -75.85 -25.59
N MET A 278 -5.18 -74.77 -26.20
CA MET A 278 -3.85 -74.66 -26.77
C MET A 278 -3.08 -73.59 -26.00
N VAL A 279 -1.95 -73.96 -25.42
CA VAL A 279 -1.10 -73.09 -24.62
C VAL A 279 0.30 -73.00 -25.17
N VAL A 280 0.75 -71.76 -25.33
CA VAL A 280 2.13 -71.36 -25.58
C VAL A 280 2.62 -70.55 -24.38
N THR A 281 3.84 -70.82 -23.93
CA THR A 281 4.51 -70.04 -22.89
C THR A 281 5.89 -69.64 -23.40
N ASP A 282 6.04 -68.37 -23.77
CA ASP A 282 7.28 -67.77 -24.28
C ASP A 282 8.06 -67.17 -23.09
N PHE A 283 9.26 -67.68 -22.80
CA PHE A 283 10.11 -67.28 -21.69
C PHE A 283 11.19 -66.31 -22.16
N GLY A 284 11.20 -65.08 -21.64
CA GLY A 284 12.03 -63.99 -22.13
C GLY A 284 13.22 -63.62 -21.23
N LYS A 285 14.28 -63.09 -21.85
CA LYS A 285 15.43 -62.46 -21.18
C LYS A 285 15.98 -61.27 -21.97
N VAL A 286 15.84 -60.07 -21.41
CA VAL A 286 16.58 -58.86 -21.85
C VAL A 286 17.66 -58.52 -20.81
N SER A 287 18.90 -58.29 -21.28
CA SER A 287 20.03 -58.02 -20.37
C SER A 287 19.89 -56.65 -19.68
N GLY A 288 20.13 -56.63 -18.36
CA GLY A 288 20.12 -55.40 -17.55
C GLY A 288 18.74 -54.88 -17.15
N LYS A 289 17.67 -55.66 -17.37
CA LYS A 289 16.32 -55.40 -16.85
C LYS A 289 16.10 -56.07 -15.51
N THR A 290 15.24 -55.50 -14.68
CA THR A 290 14.76 -56.09 -13.43
C THR A 290 13.40 -55.50 -13.11
N TYR A 291 12.45 -56.33 -12.69
CA TYR A 291 11.05 -55.93 -12.63
C TYR A 291 10.45 -56.05 -11.21
N ILE A 292 9.64 -55.05 -10.84
CA ILE A 292 8.57 -55.26 -9.87
C ILE A 292 7.34 -55.69 -10.67
N THR A 293 6.78 -56.84 -10.33
CA THR A 293 5.66 -57.46 -11.06
C THR A 293 4.59 -57.92 -10.07
N GLY A 294 3.38 -58.15 -10.53
CA GLY A 294 2.34 -58.75 -9.69
C GLY A 294 0.95 -58.62 -10.30
N VAL A 295 -0.05 -58.83 -9.46
CA VAL A 295 -1.46 -58.69 -9.80
C VAL A 295 -2.18 -57.83 -8.76
N VAL A 296 -3.11 -56.99 -9.25
CA VAL A 296 -4.08 -56.27 -8.43
C VAL A 296 -5.43 -56.96 -8.59
N TYR A 297 -5.95 -57.51 -7.51
CA TYR A 297 -7.12 -58.39 -7.50
C TYR A 297 -7.93 -58.19 -6.24
N SER A 298 -9.13 -58.77 -6.18
CA SER A 298 -9.98 -58.77 -4.99
C SER A 298 -10.06 -60.21 -4.51
N ASP A 299 -9.41 -60.56 -3.40
CA ASP A 299 -9.37 -61.93 -2.89
C ASP A 299 -10.77 -62.31 -2.34
N LEU A 300 -11.60 -62.95 -3.18
CA LEU A 300 -13.03 -63.16 -2.90
C LEU A 300 -13.29 -64.41 -2.04
N ASP A 301 -12.38 -65.38 -2.05
CA ASP A 301 -12.48 -66.60 -1.23
C ASP A 301 -11.42 -66.70 -0.11
N ASN A 302 -10.50 -65.73 -0.03
CA ASN A 302 -9.49 -65.54 1.00
C ASN A 302 -8.38 -66.63 0.95
N ASP A 303 -7.93 -67.02 -0.25
CA ASP A 303 -6.84 -67.99 -0.44
C ASP A 303 -5.45 -67.36 -0.72
N GLN A 304 -5.39 -66.04 -0.92
CA GLN A 304 -4.19 -65.25 -1.28
C GLN A 304 -3.56 -65.59 -2.65
N PHE A 305 -4.38 -66.06 -3.58
CA PHE A 305 -4.03 -66.31 -4.98
C PHE A 305 -5.04 -65.62 -5.90
N TYR A 306 -4.71 -65.47 -7.18
CA TYR A 306 -5.61 -64.85 -8.16
C TYR A 306 -6.45 -65.92 -8.86
N ASP A 307 -7.77 -65.73 -8.88
CA ASP A 307 -8.67 -66.50 -9.74
C ASP A 307 -9.37 -65.65 -10.83
N PRO A 308 -9.70 -66.25 -11.99
CA PRO A 308 -10.43 -65.58 -13.07
C PRO A 308 -11.81 -65.06 -12.64
N GLY A 309 -11.87 -63.74 -12.44
CA GLY A 309 -13.05 -63.02 -11.96
C GLY A 309 -12.69 -61.90 -10.98
N GLU A 310 -11.56 -62.03 -10.30
CA GLU A 310 -11.11 -61.15 -9.21
C GLU A 310 -10.33 -59.91 -9.67
N ALA A 311 -9.93 -59.88 -10.94
CA ALA A 311 -9.13 -58.84 -11.56
C ALA A 311 -9.65 -57.41 -11.26
N VAL A 312 -8.81 -56.57 -10.66
CA VAL A 312 -9.04 -55.13 -10.66
C VAL A 312 -8.68 -54.61 -12.05
N ARG A 313 -9.70 -54.34 -12.89
CA ARG A 313 -9.51 -54.09 -14.34
C ARG A 313 -9.18 -52.64 -14.72
N SER A 314 -8.97 -51.75 -13.74
CA SER A 314 -8.67 -50.33 -14.00
C SER A 314 -8.00 -49.65 -12.81
N GLY A 315 -6.95 -48.88 -13.08
CA GLY A 315 -6.19 -48.12 -12.10
C GLY A 315 -4.73 -48.04 -12.51
N THR A 316 -3.85 -47.65 -11.60
CA THR A 316 -2.40 -47.56 -11.84
C THR A 316 -1.61 -48.23 -10.73
N VAL A 317 -0.45 -48.79 -11.08
CA VAL A 317 0.59 -49.15 -10.11
C VAL A 317 1.77 -48.21 -10.30
N ALA A 318 2.21 -47.59 -9.20
CA ALA A 318 3.37 -46.73 -9.16
C ALA A 318 4.43 -47.29 -8.21
N ALA A 319 5.69 -47.30 -8.63
CA ALA A 319 6.83 -47.61 -7.77
C ALA A 319 7.69 -46.36 -7.58
N ARG A 320 8.01 -46.02 -6.32
CA ARG A 320 8.90 -44.92 -5.95
C ARG A 320 10.15 -45.41 -5.25
N ASN A 321 11.32 -45.07 -5.77
CA ASN A 321 12.60 -45.35 -5.12
C ASN A 321 12.75 -44.46 -3.87
N LEU A 322 13.03 -45.08 -2.73
CA LEU A 322 13.15 -44.38 -1.44
C LEU A 322 14.40 -43.51 -1.34
N THR A 323 15.46 -43.85 -2.09
CA THR A 323 16.76 -43.17 -2.07
C THR A 323 16.86 -42.09 -3.15
N THR A 324 16.56 -42.43 -4.42
CA THR A 324 16.69 -41.48 -5.55
C THR A 324 15.46 -40.59 -5.71
N GLY A 325 14.29 -41.03 -5.23
CA GLY A 325 13.02 -40.35 -5.42
C GLY A 325 12.40 -40.54 -6.82
N GLU A 326 13.01 -41.33 -7.69
CA GLU A 326 12.48 -41.79 -8.98
C GLU A 326 11.06 -42.39 -8.79
N VAL A 327 10.16 -42.09 -9.73
CA VAL A 327 8.79 -42.63 -9.75
C VAL A 327 8.51 -43.20 -11.14
N LEU A 328 8.06 -44.44 -11.17
CA LEU A 328 7.68 -45.18 -12.37
C LEU A 328 6.21 -45.57 -12.22
N VAL A 329 5.43 -45.49 -13.30
CA VAL A 329 3.97 -45.74 -13.28
C VAL A 329 3.59 -46.59 -14.48
N THR A 330 2.71 -47.55 -14.26
CA THR A 330 2.03 -48.32 -15.30
C THR A 330 0.55 -48.42 -14.99
N ASP A 331 -0.26 -48.63 -16.01
CA ASP A 331 -1.69 -48.91 -15.85
C ASP A 331 -1.87 -50.39 -15.43
N ILE A 332 -2.86 -50.66 -14.59
CA ILE A 332 -3.24 -52.03 -14.24
C ILE A 332 -3.81 -52.71 -15.50
N GLY A 333 -3.33 -53.92 -15.80
CA GLY A 333 -3.80 -54.69 -16.95
C GLY A 333 -5.29 -55.03 -16.89
N ASN A 334 -5.87 -55.39 -18.03
CA ASN A 334 -7.29 -55.73 -18.14
C ASN A 334 -7.71 -56.96 -17.29
N SER A 335 -6.73 -57.75 -16.84
CA SER A 335 -6.83 -58.91 -15.95
C SER A 335 -6.13 -58.71 -14.59
N GLY A 336 -5.76 -57.47 -14.23
CA GLY A 336 -5.13 -57.12 -12.95
C GLY A 336 -3.60 -57.17 -12.94
N GLY A 337 -2.98 -57.87 -13.90
CA GLY A 337 -1.52 -58.00 -13.99
C GLY A 337 -0.79 -56.68 -14.30
N TYR A 338 0.41 -56.52 -13.74
CA TYR A 338 1.28 -55.38 -14.02
C TYR A 338 2.77 -55.76 -13.97
N ALA A 339 3.61 -54.98 -14.65
CA ALA A 339 5.07 -55.03 -14.56
C ALA A 339 5.67 -53.62 -14.66
N LEU A 340 6.70 -53.35 -13.85
CA LEU A 340 7.47 -52.12 -13.79
C LEU A 340 8.96 -52.44 -13.88
N ASP A 341 9.64 -51.97 -14.93
CA ASP A 341 11.10 -52.03 -15.09
C ASP A 341 11.77 -51.04 -14.14
N VAL A 342 12.56 -51.54 -13.18
CA VAL A 342 13.13 -50.74 -12.09
C VAL A 342 14.64 -50.93 -11.94
N SER A 343 15.29 -49.89 -11.41
CA SER A 343 16.69 -49.99 -10.96
C SER A 343 16.80 -50.68 -9.59
N PRO A 344 17.94 -51.33 -9.25
CA PRO A 344 18.14 -51.91 -7.94
C PRO A 344 18.04 -50.86 -6.81
N GLY A 345 17.36 -51.21 -5.72
CA GLY A 345 17.18 -50.35 -4.55
C GLY A 345 15.92 -50.64 -3.75
N SER A 346 15.66 -49.81 -2.76
CA SER A 346 14.49 -49.86 -1.90
C SER A 346 13.32 -49.08 -2.52
N TRP A 347 12.22 -49.76 -2.82
CA TRP A 347 11.05 -49.20 -3.48
C TRP A 347 9.82 -49.21 -2.57
N LEU A 348 9.00 -48.17 -2.69
CA LEU A 348 7.63 -48.12 -2.18
C LEU A 348 6.68 -48.23 -3.37
N VAL A 349 5.89 -49.29 -3.41
CA VAL A 349 4.98 -49.63 -4.50
C VAL A 349 3.55 -49.35 -4.04
N SER A 350 2.75 -48.68 -4.85
CA SER A 350 1.35 -48.36 -4.55
C SER A 350 0.45 -48.67 -5.74
N ALA A 351 -0.60 -49.46 -5.51
CA ALA A 351 -1.72 -49.60 -6.44
C ALA A 351 -2.83 -48.62 -6.07
N GLU A 352 -3.37 -47.91 -7.05
CA GLU A 352 -4.52 -47.02 -6.90
C GLU A 352 -5.58 -47.34 -7.97
N PHE A 353 -6.80 -47.60 -7.53
CA PHE A 353 -7.91 -48.05 -8.38
C PHE A 353 -9.26 -47.57 -7.83
N LEU A 354 -10.32 -47.79 -8.60
CA LEU A 354 -11.69 -47.50 -8.17
C LEU A 354 -12.33 -48.75 -7.56
N MET A 355 -12.89 -48.62 -6.36
CA MET A 355 -13.68 -49.65 -5.68
C MET A 355 -14.99 -49.01 -5.21
N ASP A 356 -16.14 -49.58 -5.60
CA ASP A 356 -17.49 -49.05 -5.33
C ASP A 356 -17.70 -47.55 -5.69
N GLY A 357 -16.89 -47.03 -6.61
CA GLY A 357 -16.92 -45.62 -7.04
C GLY A 357 -16.04 -44.67 -6.21
N GLU A 358 -15.37 -45.18 -5.18
CA GLU A 358 -14.35 -44.46 -4.41
C GLU A 358 -12.95 -44.78 -4.94
N ILE A 359 -12.02 -43.82 -4.87
CA ILE A 359 -10.60 -44.09 -5.14
C ILE A 359 -10.00 -44.72 -3.90
N VAL A 360 -9.34 -45.85 -4.04
CA VAL A 360 -8.68 -46.57 -2.94
C VAL A 360 -7.21 -46.82 -3.28
N GLN A 361 -6.37 -46.92 -2.26
CA GLN A 361 -4.93 -47.14 -2.40
C GLN A 361 -4.44 -48.23 -1.43
N ALA A 362 -3.64 -49.14 -1.97
CA ALA A 362 -2.84 -50.09 -1.19
C ALA A 362 -1.34 -49.80 -1.41
N VAL A 363 -0.51 -49.98 -0.39
CA VAL A 363 0.92 -49.66 -0.43
C VAL A 363 1.75 -50.80 0.18
N ARG A 364 2.88 -51.12 -0.47
CA ARG A 364 3.85 -52.15 -0.08
C ARG A 364 5.28 -51.61 -0.23
N GLN A 365 6.24 -52.22 0.47
CA GLN A 365 7.68 -51.99 0.24
C GLN A 365 8.31 -53.21 -0.43
N ALA A 366 9.28 -52.97 -1.31
CA ALA A 366 10.02 -54.00 -2.04
C ALA A 366 11.50 -53.63 -2.12
N GLU A 367 12.38 -54.57 -1.75
CA GLU A 367 13.83 -54.43 -1.92
C GLU A 367 14.25 -55.17 -3.19
N VAL A 368 14.66 -54.42 -4.21
CA VAL A 368 14.99 -54.97 -5.53
C VAL A 368 16.50 -55.06 -5.70
N GLY A 369 16.99 -56.27 -5.95
CA GLY A 369 18.38 -56.57 -6.27
C GLY A 369 18.61 -56.64 -7.79
N THR A 370 19.21 -57.74 -8.24
CA THR A 370 19.37 -58.08 -9.67
C THR A 370 18.35 -59.12 -10.15
N LEU A 371 17.28 -59.32 -9.36
CA LEU A 371 16.23 -60.30 -9.60
C LEU A 371 14.88 -59.63 -9.41
N ASN A 372 13.88 -60.06 -10.17
CA ASN A 372 12.52 -59.56 -10.09
C ASN A 372 11.91 -59.84 -8.71
N VAL A 373 10.98 -58.97 -8.31
CA VAL A 373 10.22 -59.08 -7.06
C VAL A 373 8.73 -59.07 -7.38
N LYS A 374 7.98 -60.01 -6.81
CA LYS A 374 6.52 -60.04 -6.90
C LYS A 374 5.90 -59.25 -5.74
N VAL A 375 4.98 -58.35 -6.06
CA VAL A 375 4.26 -57.50 -5.11
C VAL A 375 2.80 -57.46 -5.52
N ASP A 376 1.97 -58.18 -4.78
CA ASP A 376 0.54 -58.26 -5.07
C ASP A 376 -0.26 -57.32 -4.18
N PHE A 377 -1.42 -56.91 -4.69
CA PHE A 377 -2.33 -55.99 -4.04
C PHE A 377 -3.73 -56.58 -4.03
N ASP A 378 -4.15 -57.03 -2.85
CA ASP A 378 -5.56 -57.30 -2.55
C ASP A 378 -6.33 -55.98 -2.42
N SER A 379 -7.47 -55.89 -3.08
CA SER A 379 -8.35 -54.73 -3.09
C SER A 379 -9.06 -54.51 -1.76
N LEU A 380 -9.13 -55.53 -0.91
CA LEU A 380 -9.73 -55.45 0.42
C LEU A 380 -8.76 -54.85 1.47
N ASP A 381 -7.43 -54.94 1.26
CA ASP A 381 -6.39 -54.32 2.11
C ASP A 381 -5.98 -52.92 1.63
N VAL A 382 -6.98 -52.03 1.58
CA VAL A 382 -6.80 -50.62 1.19
C VAL A 382 -6.85 -49.67 2.39
N THR A 383 -6.09 -48.58 2.31
CA THR A 383 -6.04 -47.55 3.36
C THR A 383 -6.32 -46.15 2.79
N PRO A 384 -7.14 -45.32 3.45
CA PRO A 384 -7.37 -43.94 3.02
C PRO A 384 -6.08 -43.11 3.04
N VAL A 385 -5.83 -42.37 1.97
CA VAL A 385 -4.59 -41.62 1.79
C VAL A 385 -4.56 -40.39 2.72
N PRO A 386 -3.49 -40.18 3.51
CA PRO A 386 -3.39 -39.01 4.38
C PRO A 386 -3.20 -37.72 3.57
N LEU A 387 -4.12 -36.77 3.77
CA LEU A 387 -3.91 -35.37 3.38
C LEU A 387 -3.25 -34.59 4.51
N THR A 388 -2.46 -33.59 4.11
CA THR A 388 -1.97 -32.55 5.00
C THR A 388 -2.35 -31.18 4.43
N LEU A 389 -2.78 -30.28 5.31
CA LEU A 389 -2.96 -28.86 5.00
C LEU A 389 -1.88 -28.06 5.72
N THR A 390 -1.19 -27.19 4.99
CA THR A 390 -0.26 -26.21 5.54
C THR A 390 -0.62 -24.81 5.05
N SER A 391 -0.10 -23.78 5.71
CA SER A 391 -0.19 -22.41 5.20
C SER A 391 1.10 -21.64 5.42
N SER A 392 1.33 -20.66 4.53
CA SER A 392 2.44 -19.70 4.63
C SER A 392 2.36 -18.79 5.87
N SER A 393 1.20 -18.70 6.53
CA SER A 393 1.02 -17.96 7.79
C SER A 393 -0.11 -18.56 8.62
N ALA A 394 0.08 -18.66 9.94
CA ALA A 394 -0.99 -19.03 10.87
C ALA A 394 -1.98 -17.87 11.17
N VAL A 395 -1.62 -16.64 10.77
CA VAL A 395 -2.42 -15.43 10.99
C VAL A 395 -2.59 -14.65 9.69
N VAL A 396 -3.82 -14.25 9.39
CA VAL A 396 -4.17 -13.37 8.26
C VAL A 396 -4.74 -12.07 8.84
N ASN A 397 -4.26 -10.91 8.41
CA ASN A 397 -4.76 -9.61 8.89
C ASN A 397 -5.92 -9.15 8.00
N GLU A 398 -7.08 -8.77 8.54
CA GLU A 398 -8.18 -8.25 7.68
C GLU A 398 -7.78 -7.00 6.87
N ARG A 399 -6.84 -6.19 7.38
CA ARG A 399 -6.34 -4.97 6.73
C ARG A 399 -4.81 -4.89 6.78
N GLY A 400 -4.23 -4.30 5.73
CA GLY A 400 -2.79 -4.04 5.63
C GLY A 400 -1.99 -5.22 5.09
N ALA A 401 -0.71 -5.30 5.46
CA ALA A 401 0.18 -6.36 5.01
C ALA A 401 -0.18 -7.72 5.65
N GLY A 402 -0.08 -8.81 4.86
CA GLY A 402 -0.46 -10.15 5.32
C GLY A 402 -1.96 -10.37 5.38
N ASN A 403 -2.74 -9.73 4.51
CA ASN A 403 -4.18 -9.94 4.37
C ASN A 403 -4.56 -11.14 3.49
N THR A 404 -3.56 -11.86 2.99
CA THR A 404 -3.69 -13.15 2.33
C THR A 404 -2.68 -14.13 2.92
N ALA A 405 -2.99 -15.41 2.80
CA ALA A 405 -2.02 -16.48 3.00
C ALA A 405 -2.21 -17.54 1.91
N VAL A 406 -1.16 -18.30 1.63
CA VAL A 406 -1.24 -19.48 0.76
C VAL A 406 -1.64 -20.66 1.63
N VAL A 407 -2.63 -21.44 1.19
CA VAL A 407 -3.02 -22.74 1.79
C VAL A 407 -2.64 -23.82 0.79
N THR A 408 -1.85 -24.79 1.23
CA THR A 408 -1.32 -25.88 0.40
C THR A 408 -1.90 -27.20 0.87
N ALA A 409 -2.55 -27.94 -0.04
CA ALA A 409 -2.96 -29.32 0.19
C ALA A 409 -1.89 -30.25 -0.38
N THR A 410 -1.42 -31.19 0.43
CA THR A 410 -0.36 -32.14 0.06
C THR A 410 -0.79 -33.56 0.40
N ARG A 411 -0.70 -34.46 -0.58
CA ARG A 411 -0.83 -35.91 -0.43
C ARG A 411 0.56 -36.54 -0.23
N GLY A 412 0.63 -37.71 0.41
CA GLY A 412 1.91 -38.38 0.68
C GLY A 412 2.74 -38.70 -0.58
N PHE A 413 2.06 -39.03 -1.68
CA PHE A 413 2.68 -39.56 -2.91
C PHE A 413 2.24 -38.78 -4.16
N ALA A 414 3.06 -38.86 -5.20
CA ALA A 414 2.67 -38.42 -6.55
C ALA A 414 2.01 -39.61 -7.24
N ILE A 415 0.94 -39.38 -7.99
CA ILE A 415 0.15 -40.44 -8.65
C ILE A 415 -0.13 -40.05 -10.11
N GLY A 416 -0.51 -41.02 -10.95
CA GLY A 416 -0.70 -40.82 -12.40
C GLY A 416 -1.84 -39.88 -12.81
N HIS A 417 -2.72 -39.48 -11.89
CA HIS A 417 -3.92 -38.69 -12.19
C HIS A 417 -4.12 -37.47 -11.28
N ALA A 418 -4.94 -36.53 -11.76
CA ALA A 418 -5.27 -35.32 -11.03
C ALA A 418 -6.43 -35.55 -10.05
N VAL A 419 -6.31 -35.03 -8.83
CA VAL A 419 -7.32 -35.21 -7.77
C VAL A 419 -7.85 -33.85 -7.33
N THR A 420 -9.17 -33.71 -7.29
CA THR A 420 -9.84 -32.50 -6.81
C THR A 420 -10.32 -32.69 -5.37
N ILE A 421 -9.76 -31.90 -4.47
CA ILE A 421 -10.06 -31.88 -3.04
C ILE A 421 -11.01 -30.72 -2.77
N GLN A 422 -12.14 -30.98 -2.09
CA GLN A 422 -13.03 -29.91 -1.62
C GLN A 422 -12.44 -29.24 -0.39
N LEU A 423 -12.61 -27.93 -0.28
CA LEU A 423 -12.16 -27.09 0.83
C LEU A 423 -13.38 -26.45 1.50
N LEU A 424 -13.55 -26.70 2.79
CA LEU A 424 -14.60 -26.09 3.61
C LEU A 424 -13.96 -25.04 4.52
N ASN A 425 -14.54 -23.83 4.55
CA ASN A 425 -14.17 -22.77 5.48
C ASN A 425 -15.25 -22.64 6.56
N SER A 426 -14.87 -22.77 7.84
CA SER A 426 -15.80 -22.66 8.97
C SER A 426 -16.34 -21.24 9.22
N ASN A 427 -15.71 -20.19 8.67
CA ASN A 427 -16.18 -18.81 8.81
C ASN A 427 -15.99 -18.01 7.50
N PRO A 428 -16.95 -18.08 6.56
CA PRO A 428 -16.88 -17.38 5.27
C PRO A 428 -17.18 -15.87 5.34
N LEU A 429 -17.62 -15.34 6.49
CA LEU A 429 -17.78 -13.89 6.69
C LEU A 429 -16.45 -13.22 7.03
N GLU A 430 -15.49 -13.98 7.55
CA GLU A 430 -14.17 -13.52 8.01
C GLU A 430 -13.10 -13.60 6.92
N ALA A 431 -13.18 -14.63 6.06
CA ALA A 431 -12.23 -14.85 4.97
C ALA A 431 -12.86 -15.60 3.81
N THR A 432 -12.37 -15.36 2.60
CA THR A 432 -12.72 -16.12 1.39
C THR A 432 -11.61 -17.09 1.00
N LEU A 433 -12.02 -18.24 0.47
CA LEU A 433 -11.17 -19.33 0.01
C LEU A 433 -11.87 -20.01 -1.18
N PRO A 434 -11.16 -20.48 -2.23
CA PRO A 434 -11.77 -21.34 -3.24
C PRO A 434 -12.36 -22.62 -2.62
N THR A 435 -13.51 -23.06 -3.11
CA THR A 435 -14.22 -24.24 -2.58
C THR A 435 -13.55 -25.57 -2.91
N SER A 436 -12.56 -25.57 -3.79
CA SER A 436 -11.80 -26.77 -4.15
C SER A 436 -10.38 -26.43 -4.59
N ILE A 437 -9.54 -27.46 -4.62
CA ILE A 437 -8.15 -27.41 -5.06
C ILE A 437 -7.80 -28.70 -5.82
N THR A 438 -7.19 -28.58 -7.00
CA THR A 438 -6.81 -29.75 -7.81
C THR A 438 -5.31 -29.97 -7.77
N ILE A 439 -4.88 -31.12 -7.27
CA ILE A 439 -3.49 -31.58 -7.37
C ILE A 439 -3.33 -32.27 -8.73
N PRO A 440 -2.45 -31.81 -9.65
CA PRO A 440 -2.27 -32.42 -10.97
C PRO A 440 -1.75 -33.86 -10.93
N ALA A 441 -1.82 -34.54 -12.08
CA ALA A 441 -1.09 -35.78 -12.30
C ALA A 441 0.43 -35.55 -12.13
N GLY A 442 1.14 -36.51 -11.53
CA GLY A 442 2.58 -36.43 -11.24
C GLY A 442 2.96 -35.53 -10.05
N GLU A 443 2.06 -34.66 -9.57
CA GLU A 443 2.35 -33.72 -8.50
C GLU A 443 2.03 -34.26 -7.10
N LYS A 444 2.65 -33.71 -6.06
CA LYS A 444 2.32 -34.04 -4.64
C LYS A 444 1.39 -33.04 -3.96
N SER A 445 1.34 -31.82 -4.47
CA SER A 445 0.62 -30.73 -3.82
C SER A 445 0.09 -29.72 -4.81
N ALA A 446 -0.91 -28.97 -4.36
CA ALA A 446 -1.38 -27.76 -5.02
C ALA A 446 -1.62 -26.68 -3.95
N SER A 447 -1.68 -25.43 -4.39
CA SER A 447 -1.88 -24.29 -3.49
C SER A 447 -3.00 -23.36 -3.97
N VAL A 448 -3.75 -22.82 -3.02
CA VAL A 448 -4.75 -21.74 -3.22
C VAL A 448 -4.47 -20.59 -2.26
N THR A 449 -5.05 -19.43 -2.53
CA THR A 449 -4.94 -18.26 -1.64
C THR A 449 -6.19 -18.13 -0.78
N ILE A 450 -6.02 -17.98 0.54
CA ILE A 450 -7.05 -17.47 1.45
C ILE A 450 -6.89 -15.95 1.59
N GLN A 451 -7.99 -15.21 1.65
CA GLN A 451 -8.00 -13.76 1.79
C GLN A 451 -8.94 -13.36 2.92
N ALA A 452 -8.47 -12.57 3.90
CA ALA A 452 -9.33 -12.03 4.94
C ALA A 452 -10.25 -10.91 4.40
N ILE A 453 -11.45 -10.81 4.94
CA ILE A 453 -12.46 -9.81 4.59
C ILE A 453 -12.28 -8.59 5.51
N ALA A 454 -12.28 -7.40 4.91
CA ALA A 454 -12.06 -6.13 5.60
C ALA A 454 -13.39 -5.41 5.87
N ASP A 455 -14.11 -5.80 6.92
CA ASP A 455 -15.52 -5.45 7.11
C ASP A 455 -15.79 -4.08 7.80
N ASN A 456 -14.78 -3.50 8.46
CA ASN A 456 -14.88 -2.22 9.23
C ASN A 456 -15.63 -2.34 10.56
N VAL A 457 -15.79 -3.56 11.07
CA VAL A 457 -16.25 -3.90 12.42
C VAL A 457 -15.02 -4.01 13.34
N VAL A 458 -15.26 -4.11 14.65
CA VAL A 458 -14.22 -4.37 15.66
C VAL A 458 -14.81 -5.40 16.60
N ASP A 459 -14.48 -6.65 16.37
CA ASP A 459 -14.95 -7.83 17.09
C ASP A 459 -13.80 -8.67 17.66
N GLY A 460 -12.57 -8.43 17.20
CA GLY A 460 -11.34 -9.02 17.72
C GLY A 460 -10.79 -10.14 16.83
N THR A 461 -9.70 -10.77 17.27
CA THR A 461 -9.09 -11.86 16.50
C THR A 461 -9.95 -13.12 16.54
N THR A 462 -10.59 -13.46 15.43
CA THR A 462 -11.42 -14.65 15.26
C THR A 462 -10.60 -15.83 14.74
N SER A 463 -11.02 -17.07 15.03
CA SER A 463 -10.39 -18.26 14.45
C SER A 463 -11.29 -18.92 13.40
N LEU A 464 -10.71 -19.32 12.29
CA LEU A 464 -11.35 -20.16 11.28
C LEU A 464 -10.62 -21.50 11.14
N ILE A 465 -11.33 -22.50 10.65
CA ILE A 465 -10.80 -23.82 10.30
C ILE A 465 -11.06 -24.03 8.82
N VAL A 466 -9.99 -24.33 8.08
CA VAL A 466 -10.08 -24.89 6.73
C VAL A 466 -9.99 -26.41 6.86
N SER A 467 -10.93 -27.15 6.29
CA SER A 467 -10.87 -28.62 6.23
C SER A 467 -10.99 -29.15 4.81
N THR A 468 -10.39 -30.30 4.54
CA THR A 468 -10.51 -31.00 3.26
C THR A 468 -11.60 -32.06 3.27
N ALA A 469 -12.18 -32.33 2.10
CA ALA A 469 -12.95 -33.54 1.82
C ALA A 469 -12.63 -34.04 0.40
N ALA A 470 -12.24 -35.31 0.28
CA ALA A 470 -12.09 -36.03 -0.98
C ALA A 470 -12.32 -37.53 -0.69
N SER A 471 -13.04 -38.22 -1.59
CA SER A 471 -13.19 -39.68 -1.52
C SER A 471 -11.82 -40.35 -1.61
N GLY A 472 -11.58 -41.39 -0.80
CA GLY A 472 -10.28 -42.06 -0.70
C GLY A 472 -9.23 -41.38 0.21
N TYR A 473 -9.51 -40.20 0.76
CA TYR A 473 -8.54 -39.43 1.56
C TYR A 473 -9.03 -39.16 2.98
N THR A 474 -8.15 -39.25 3.98
CA THR A 474 -8.49 -38.82 5.34
C THR A 474 -8.64 -37.29 5.38
N PRO A 475 -9.73 -36.73 5.96
CA PRO A 475 -9.89 -35.29 6.11
C PRO A 475 -8.74 -34.65 6.91
N ALA A 476 -8.13 -33.62 6.33
CA ALA A 476 -7.16 -32.76 6.99
C ALA A 476 -7.87 -31.50 7.51
N SER A 477 -7.34 -30.88 8.56
CA SER A 477 -7.80 -29.58 9.03
C SER A 477 -6.65 -28.66 9.40
N LEU A 478 -6.84 -27.37 9.15
CA LEU A 478 -5.87 -26.30 9.40
C LEU A 478 -6.61 -25.16 10.11
N LYS A 479 -6.17 -24.84 11.34
CA LYS A 479 -6.68 -23.69 12.08
C LYS A 479 -5.86 -22.45 11.73
N LEU A 480 -6.54 -21.39 11.33
CA LEU A 480 -5.99 -20.06 11.11
C LEU A 480 -6.66 -19.04 12.04
N SER A 481 -5.97 -17.95 12.33
CA SER A 481 -6.54 -16.79 13.02
C SER A 481 -6.65 -15.62 12.06
N VAL A 482 -7.81 -14.98 11.99
CA VAL A 482 -7.96 -13.70 11.31
C VAL A 482 -7.85 -12.60 12.37
N ALA A 483 -6.87 -11.73 12.19
CA ALA A 483 -6.57 -10.66 13.13
C ALA A 483 -7.27 -9.38 12.69
N ASP A 484 -8.24 -8.93 13.52
CA ASP A 484 -8.77 -7.55 13.54
C ASP A 484 -7.61 -6.54 13.50
N ARG A 485 -7.65 -5.72 12.45
CA ARG A 485 -6.77 -4.57 12.17
C ARG A 485 -7.58 -3.33 11.84
N THR A 486 -8.84 -3.28 12.24
CA THR A 486 -9.69 -2.15 11.98
C THR A 486 -9.25 -1.01 12.88
N ALA A 487 -9.23 0.17 12.28
CA ALA A 487 -8.81 1.40 12.91
C ALA A 487 -9.48 2.58 12.16
N PRO A 488 -9.86 3.66 12.87
CA PRO A 488 -10.31 4.87 12.21
C PRO A 488 -9.12 5.51 11.46
N LEU A 489 -9.34 6.01 10.25
CA LEU A 489 -8.29 6.56 9.41
C LEU A 489 -8.25 8.09 9.51
N LEU A 490 -7.09 8.62 9.89
CA LEU A 490 -6.77 10.05 9.83
C LEU A 490 -6.26 10.42 8.43
N PRO A 491 -6.34 11.71 8.01
CA PRO A 491 -5.75 12.21 6.77
C PRO A 491 -4.28 11.81 6.59
N VAL A 492 -3.94 11.34 5.39
CA VAL A 492 -2.59 10.94 5.00
C VAL A 492 -1.72 12.18 4.73
N GLY A 493 -0.44 12.11 5.12
CA GLY A 493 0.53 13.18 4.90
C GLY A 493 0.49 14.29 5.97
N VAL A 494 1.42 15.24 5.87
CA VAL A 494 1.59 16.31 6.87
C VAL A 494 0.53 17.39 6.70
N GLN A 495 -0.25 17.63 7.75
CA GLN A 495 -1.32 18.63 7.79
C GLN A 495 -0.82 19.93 8.41
N VAL A 496 -0.68 21.01 7.62
CA VAL A 496 -0.23 22.32 8.11
C VAL A 496 -1.44 23.21 8.43
N VAL A 497 -1.53 23.73 9.66
CA VAL A 497 -2.72 24.45 10.15
C VAL A 497 -2.37 25.78 10.85
N ALA A 498 -3.07 26.86 10.50
CA ALA A 498 -2.82 28.21 11.00
C ALA A 498 -3.53 28.56 12.33
N THR A 499 -4.12 27.58 13.01
CA THR A 499 -4.86 27.73 14.28
C THR A 499 -4.17 26.99 15.42
N ALA A 500 -4.34 27.48 16.65
CA ALA A 500 -3.89 26.82 17.87
C ALA A 500 -4.78 25.63 18.27
N ARG A 501 -6.03 25.57 17.79
CA ARG A 501 -6.99 24.48 18.09
C ARG A 501 -7.48 23.84 16.79
N PRO A 502 -6.65 23.02 16.12
CA PRO A 502 -7.06 22.36 14.88
C PRO A 502 -8.13 21.29 15.14
N LYS A 503 -9.01 21.10 14.16
CA LYS A 503 -9.96 19.99 14.11
C LYS A 503 -9.28 18.76 13.52
N PHE A 504 -9.07 17.72 14.33
CA PHE A 504 -8.67 16.39 13.86
C PHE A 504 -9.94 15.64 13.46
N SER A 505 -10.01 15.06 12.26
CA SER A 505 -11.19 14.29 11.79
C SER A 505 -10.74 12.96 11.20
N TRP A 506 -11.54 11.91 11.35
CA TRP A 506 -11.22 10.54 10.91
C TRP A 506 -12.44 9.83 10.28
N THR A 507 -12.22 8.66 9.67
CA THR A 507 -13.30 7.81 9.15
C THR A 507 -14.08 7.10 10.26
N ALA A 508 -15.39 6.92 10.07
CA ALA A 508 -16.19 6.14 11.01
C ALA A 508 -15.82 4.65 10.97
N VAL A 509 -15.84 4.00 12.13
CA VAL A 509 -15.77 2.54 12.31
C VAL A 509 -17.17 2.07 12.73
N GLU A 510 -17.71 1.02 12.11
CA GLU A 510 -19.14 0.70 12.19
C GLU A 510 -19.57 0.24 13.59
N SER A 511 -18.72 -0.52 14.27
CA SER A 511 -18.91 -1.02 15.64
C SER A 511 -18.64 0.01 16.74
N ALA A 512 -18.18 1.22 16.41
CA ALA A 512 -17.65 2.18 17.36
C ALA A 512 -18.75 2.91 18.14
N ALA A 513 -18.80 2.70 19.45
CA ALA A 513 -19.64 3.49 20.36
C ALA A 513 -18.96 4.77 20.83
N SER A 514 -17.63 4.87 20.73
CA SER A 514 -16.85 6.10 20.92
C SER A 514 -15.43 5.95 20.39
N TYR A 515 -14.65 7.04 20.42
CA TYR A 515 -13.24 7.05 20.04
C TYR A 515 -12.35 7.51 21.20
N SER A 516 -11.08 7.12 21.13
CA SER A 516 -9.99 7.68 21.93
C SER A 516 -8.92 8.25 21.01
N ILE A 517 -8.39 9.43 21.33
CA ILE A 517 -7.33 10.12 20.59
C ILE A 517 -6.12 10.35 21.51
N GLN A 518 -4.93 10.19 20.96
CA GLN A 518 -3.66 10.59 21.57
C GLN A 518 -2.92 11.54 20.63
N ILE A 519 -2.37 12.62 21.19
CA ILE A 519 -1.57 13.61 20.51
C ILE A 519 -0.26 13.77 21.28
N ASP A 520 0.87 13.54 20.61
CA ASP A 520 2.22 13.76 21.14
C ASP A 520 2.83 15.01 20.49
N ASN A 521 3.48 15.86 21.28
CA ASN A 521 4.22 17.01 20.77
C ASN A 521 5.67 16.60 20.49
N VAL A 522 5.98 16.39 19.21
CA VAL A 522 7.30 15.92 18.75
C VAL A 522 8.36 17.03 18.92
N THR A 523 7.98 18.30 18.70
CA THR A 523 8.89 19.45 18.81
C THR A 523 9.41 19.65 20.24
N THR A 524 8.55 19.49 21.25
CA THR A 524 8.95 19.59 22.67
C THR A 524 9.30 18.25 23.31
N LYS A 525 9.21 17.14 22.54
CA LYS A 525 9.40 15.75 23.01
C LYS A 525 8.45 15.34 24.15
N GLN A 526 7.22 15.89 24.15
CA GLN A 526 6.19 15.56 25.15
C GLN A 526 5.23 14.51 24.58
N ALA A 527 5.39 13.26 25.03
CA ALA A 527 4.44 12.19 24.77
C ALA A 527 3.12 12.43 25.54
N ARG A 528 1.99 11.99 24.99
CA ARG A 528 0.64 12.12 25.57
C ARG A 528 0.26 13.56 25.94
N PHE A 529 0.73 14.53 25.15
CA PHE A 529 0.48 15.97 25.32
C PHE A 529 -1.02 16.30 25.37
N VAL A 530 -1.84 15.63 24.55
CA VAL A 530 -3.30 15.56 24.75
C VAL A 530 -3.74 14.10 24.64
N VAL A 531 -4.59 13.67 25.56
CA VAL A 531 -5.32 12.39 25.49
C VAL A 531 -6.78 12.67 25.79
N ALA A 532 -7.69 12.15 24.96
CA ALA A 532 -9.13 12.20 25.21
C ALA A 532 -9.80 10.89 24.80
N SER A 533 -10.91 10.56 25.45
CA SER A 533 -11.65 9.30 25.29
C SER A 533 -13.15 9.53 25.45
N GLY A 534 -13.97 8.62 24.93
CA GLY A 534 -15.43 8.75 24.99
C GLY A 534 -16.00 9.71 23.93
N ILE A 535 -15.18 10.14 22.97
CA ILE A 535 -15.57 11.04 21.88
C ILE A 535 -16.62 10.34 21.02
N LYS A 536 -17.77 10.98 20.79
CA LYS A 536 -18.89 10.41 20.02
C LYS A 536 -18.86 10.76 18.55
N ASP A 537 -18.37 11.96 18.22
CA ASP A 537 -18.15 12.40 16.85
C ASP A 537 -16.94 11.72 16.20
N THR A 538 -16.86 11.79 14.87
CA THR A 538 -15.68 11.41 14.08
C THR A 538 -14.62 12.51 14.01
N PHE A 539 -14.60 13.42 15.00
CA PHE A 539 -13.62 14.49 15.10
C PHE A 539 -13.34 14.91 16.54
N PHE A 540 -12.23 15.62 16.73
CA PHE A 540 -11.83 16.21 18.01
C PHE A 540 -11.25 17.62 17.79
N VAL A 541 -11.57 18.54 18.70
CA VAL A 541 -10.94 19.86 18.80
C VAL A 541 -10.36 20.00 20.22
N PRO A 542 -9.04 20.19 20.37
CA PRO A 542 -8.42 20.27 21.68
C PRO A 542 -8.84 21.55 22.42
N GLN A 543 -9.05 21.43 23.73
CA GLN A 543 -9.37 22.57 24.60
C GLN A 543 -8.12 23.31 25.11
N VAL A 544 -6.94 22.78 24.80
CA VAL A 544 -5.63 23.41 25.01
C VAL A 544 -5.06 23.87 23.67
N ASP A 545 -4.23 24.91 23.72
CA ASP A 545 -3.63 25.50 22.52
C ASP A 545 -2.35 24.74 22.11
N LEU A 546 -2.32 24.25 20.87
CA LEU A 546 -1.17 23.58 20.27
C LEU A 546 -0.27 24.64 19.62
N GLY A 547 0.75 25.05 20.37
CA GLY A 547 1.77 26.00 19.93
C GLY A 547 2.62 25.55 18.75
N ILE A 548 3.48 26.44 18.24
CA ILE A 548 4.27 26.21 17.01
C ILE A 548 5.13 24.94 17.11
N GLY A 549 4.72 23.88 16.42
CA GLY A 549 5.41 22.60 16.48
C GLY A 549 4.88 21.53 15.52
N THR A 550 5.41 20.32 15.65
CA THR A 550 4.99 19.11 14.95
C THR A 550 4.39 18.14 15.96
N TYR A 551 3.24 17.58 15.63
CA TYR A 551 2.43 16.74 16.49
C TYR A 551 2.10 15.43 15.79
N ASN A 552 2.32 14.32 16.47
CA ASN A 552 1.87 13.01 16.02
C ASN A 552 0.52 12.70 16.64
N VAL A 553 -0.42 12.21 15.84
CA VAL A 553 -1.80 11.98 16.23
C VAL A 553 -2.18 10.54 15.90
N TRP A 554 -2.80 9.88 16.86
CA TRP A 554 -3.39 8.55 16.72
C TRP A 554 -4.82 8.56 17.23
N VAL A 555 -5.69 7.79 16.59
CA VAL A 555 -7.07 7.57 17.03
C VAL A 555 -7.38 6.07 17.03
N ARG A 556 -8.25 5.62 17.94
CA ARG A 556 -8.79 4.26 17.94
C ARG A 556 -10.28 4.27 18.29
N ALA A 557 -11.01 3.29 17.77
CA ALA A 557 -12.40 3.05 18.13
C ALA A 557 -12.52 2.26 19.44
N VAL A 558 -13.65 2.45 20.11
CA VAL A 558 -14.07 1.72 21.31
C VAL A 558 -15.51 1.27 21.08
N THR A 559 -15.76 -0.03 21.10
CA THR A 559 -17.11 -0.58 20.86
C THR A 559 -18.03 -0.42 22.06
N ALA A 560 -19.33 -0.66 21.89
CA ALA A 560 -20.30 -0.64 22.99
C ALA A 560 -19.97 -1.65 24.12
N LYS A 561 -19.24 -2.73 23.79
CA LYS A 561 -18.77 -3.75 24.74
C LYS A 561 -17.40 -3.42 25.35
N GLY A 562 -16.78 -2.29 24.99
CA GLY A 562 -15.47 -1.87 25.47
C GLY A 562 -14.27 -2.51 24.74
N LEU A 563 -14.49 -3.24 23.64
CA LEU A 563 -13.38 -3.68 22.79
C LEU A 563 -12.68 -2.48 22.17
N LEU A 564 -11.35 -2.53 22.11
CA LEU A 564 -10.50 -1.47 21.59
C LEU A 564 -9.97 -1.90 20.23
N SER A 565 -10.19 -1.06 19.21
CA SER A 565 -9.56 -1.26 17.90
C SER A 565 -8.05 -1.08 17.99
N THR A 566 -7.33 -1.48 16.94
CA THR A 566 -5.94 -1.05 16.79
C THR A 566 -5.88 0.48 16.67
N TRP A 567 -4.75 1.08 17.07
CA TRP A 567 -4.51 2.51 16.81
C TRP A 567 -4.35 2.73 15.31
N SER A 568 -4.89 3.85 14.82
CA SER A 568 -4.65 4.33 13.47
C SER A 568 -3.16 4.37 13.13
N PRO A 569 -2.79 4.33 11.84
CA PRO A 569 -1.50 4.83 11.40
C PRO A 569 -1.26 6.24 11.97
N VAL A 570 0.01 6.57 12.24
CA VAL A 570 0.37 7.91 12.73
C VAL A 570 0.08 8.94 11.65
N ALA A 571 -0.65 9.99 12.01
CA ALA A 571 -0.85 11.17 11.17
C ALA A 571 -0.21 12.40 11.82
N VAL A 572 0.29 13.32 10.99
CA VAL A 572 1.21 14.38 11.44
C VAL A 572 0.60 15.76 11.21
N TRP A 573 0.49 16.55 12.26
CA TRP A 573 0.08 17.96 12.19
C TRP A 573 1.24 18.90 12.47
N GLN A 574 1.39 19.92 11.64
CA GLN A 574 2.25 21.07 11.90
C GLN A 574 1.36 22.27 12.23
N THR A 575 1.21 22.56 13.51
CA THR A 575 0.45 23.76 13.93
C THR A 575 1.35 24.98 13.82
N ARG A 576 0.82 26.04 13.21
CA ARG A 576 1.49 27.32 12.95
C ARG A 576 0.52 28.47 13.29
N PRO A 577 -0.02 28.53 14.53
CA PRO A 577 -0.98 29.55 14.96
C PRO A 577 -0.49 30.97 14.67
N VAL A 578 -1.22 31.72 13.84
CA VAL A 578 -0.81 33.08 13.46
C VAL A 578 -1.08 34.10 14.59
N PRO A 579 -0.20 35.09 14.81
CA PRO A 579 -0.45 36.16 15.78
C PRO A 579 -1.69 36.97 15.43
N VAL A 580 -2.42 37.40 16.47
CA VAL A 580 -3.57 38.30 16.35
C VAL A 580 -3.20 39.65 16.97
N LEU A 581 -3.28 40.71 16.18
CA LEU A 581 -3.12 42.09 16.66
C LEU A 581 -4.21 42.41 17.69
N GLN A 582 -3.80 42.93 18.84
CA GLN A 582 -4.68 43.21 19.97
C GLN A 582 -4.94 44.71 20.12
N ASN A 583 -3.89 45.52 20.06
CA ASN A 583 -3.95 46.96 20.25
C ASN A 583 -2.85 47.64 19.43
N VAL A 584 -3.16 48.81 18.87
CA VAL A 584 -2.18 49.64 18.17
C VAL A 584 -2.44 51.09 18.54
N SER A 585 -1.53 51.72 19.26
CA SER A 585 -1.72 53.04 19.86
C SER A 585 -0.60 54.01 19.51
N VAL A 586 -0.94 55.31 19.52
CA VAL A 586 -0.03 56.39 19.08
C VAL A 586 -0.05 57.54 20.09
N PRO A 587 0.77 57.47 21.16
CA PRO A 587 0.89 58.57 22.12
C PRO A 587 1.40 59.86 21.48
N GLN A 588 0.69 60.96 21.71
CA GLN A 588 1.00 62.28 21.13
C GLN A 588 2.33 62.88 21.60
N LYS A 589 2.84 62.45 22.76
CA LYS A 589 3.97 63.11 23.46
C LYS A 589 5.36 62.78 22.89
N ASN A 590 5.49 61.76 22.04
CA ASN A 590 6.79 61.23 21.59
C ASN A 590 6.82 60.67 20.16
N ASN A 591 5.74 60.84 19.39
CA ASN A 591 5.57 60.27 18.05
C ASN A 591 5.90 58.77 17.96
N THR A 592 5.57 58.01 18.99
CA THR A 592 5.83 56.57 19.05
C THR A 592 4.58 55.79 18.65
N LEU A 593 4.76 54.77 17.82
CA LEU A 593 3.75 53.79 17.45
C LEU A 593 3.96 52.54 18.31
N ASN A 594 3.03 52.24 19.20
CA ASN A 594 3.03 51.00 19.99
C ASN A 594 2.13 49.96 19.30
N ILE A 595 2.66 48.76 19.10
CA ILE A 595 1.98 47.63 18.47
C ILE A 595 1.97 46.48 19.47
N GLU A 596 0.80 45.91 19.75
CA GLU A 596 0.59 44.85 20.75
C GLU A 596 -0.24 43.71 20.13
N TRP A 597 0.12 42.45 20.44
CA TRP A 597 -0.53 41.26 19.90
C TRP A 597 -0.72 40.17 20.96
N LEU A 598 -1.64 39.24 20.71
CA LEU A 598 -1.81 38.07 21.56
C LEU A 598 -0.60 37.13 21.45
N SER A 599 -0.17 36.58 22.59
CA SER A 599 0.92 35.60 22.63
C SER A 599 0.56 34.34 21.84
N VAL A 600 1.49 33.91 20.99
CA VAL A 600 1.39 32.63 20.28
C VAL A 600 2.10 31.56 21.10
N PRO A 601 1.42 30.48 21.53
CA PRO A 601 2.07 29.40 22.27
C PRO A 601 3.22 28.77 21.49
N GLY A 602 4.33 28.48 22.19
CA GLY A 602 5.57 27.95 21.58
C GLY A 602 6.41 28.97 20.80
N ALA A 603 5.98 30.23 20.69
CA ALA A 603 6.81 31.30 20.12
C ALA A 603 7.95 31.69 21.07
N ALA A 604 9.15 31.83 20.53
CA ALA A 604 10.33 32.37 21.21
C ALA A 604 10.60 33.84 20.81
N THR A 605 10.38 34.16 19.53
CA THR A 605 10.46 35.54 19.01
C THR A 605 9.34 35.81 17.99
N TYR A 606 9.15 37.09 17.68
CA TYR A 606 8.24 37.56 16.65
C TYR A 606 8.99 38.38 15.61
N ASP A 607 8.48 38.31 14.39
CA ASP A 607 8.97 39.02 13.23
C ASP A 607 7.90 40.04 12.83
N VAL A 608 8.21 41.33 13.01
CA VAL A 608 7.30 42.47 12.80
C VAL A 608 7.72 43.26 11.56
N TRP A 609 6.75 43.59 10.72
CA TRP A 609 6.88 44.38 9.50
C TRP A 609 5.93 45.57 9.58
N VAL A 610 6.41 46.79 9.32
CA VAL A 610 5.55 47.96 9.09
C VAL A 610 5.88 48.60 7.73
N ASP A 611 4.87 48.77 6.88
CA ASP A 611 4.93 49.59 5.66
C ASP A 611 4.30 50.96 5.93
N SER A 612 4.84 52.01 5.29
CA SER A 612 4.14 53.28 5.14
C SER A 612 3.34 53.26 3.84
N LEU A 613 2.01 53.32 3.94
CA LEU A 613 1.12 53.42 2.79
C LEU A 613 1.09 54.85 2.23
N SER A 614 1.20 55.87 3.08
CA SER A 614 1.16 57.28 2.63
C SER A 614 2.40 57.72 1.85
N THR A 615 3.56 57.11 2.09
CA THR A 615 4.80 57.38 1.34
C THR A 615 5.21 56.24 0.39
N GLY A 616 4.50 55.11 0.43
CA GLY A 616 4.85 53.90 -0.31
C GLY A 616 6.09 53.14 0.21
N VAL A 617 6.75 53.63 1.27
CA VAL A 617 7.98 53.04 1.80
C VAL A 617 7.71 51.65 2.39
N LYS A 618 8.35 50.65 1.79
CA LYS A 618 8.32 49.26 2.26
C LYS A 618 9.31 49.04 3.39
N GLN A 619 8.92 48.21 4.37
CA GLN A 619 9.72 47.94 5.57
C GLN A 619 10.20 49.22 6.29
N TYR A 620 9.30 50.21 6.38
CA TYR A 620 9.52 51.44 7.16
C TYR A 620 9.99 51.13 8.60
N PHE A 621 9.48 50.05 9.18
CA PHE A 621 10.09 49.39 10.33
C PHE A 621 10.16 47.87 10.11
N ARG A 622 11.27 47.27 10.57
CA ARG A 622 11.51 45.83 10.48
C ARG A 622 12.29 45.32 11.68
N ASN A 623 11.73 44.38 12.44
CA ASN A 623 12.47 43.65 13.47
C ASN A 623 12.08 42.17 13.44
N MET A 624 13.06 41.30 13.18
CA MET A 624 12.84 39.86 12.98
C MET A 624 12.94 39.01 14.26
N ASN A 625 13.31 39.62 15.40
CA ASN A 625 13.60 38.93 16.65
C ASN A 625 13.03 39.68 17.87
N VAL A 626 11.79 40.19 17.77
CA VAL A 626 11.12 40.81 18.92
C VAL A 626 10.83 39.74 19.97
N ILE A 627 11.22 39.99 21.23
CA ILE A 627 10.91 39.14 22.39
C ILE A 627 9.70 39.77 23.10
N GLY A 628 8.77 38.95 23.56
CA GLY A 628 7.50 39.42 24.13
C GLY A 628 6.45 39.73 23.06
N THR A 629 5.38 40.42 23.46
CA THR A 629 4.16 40.62 22.66
C THR A 629 3.90 42.08 22.27
N THR A 630 4.91 42.93 22.40
CA THR A 630 4.81 44.37 22.13
C THR A 630 6.05 44.89 21.41
N VAL A 631 5.88 45.89 20.54
CA VAL A 631 7.00 46.67 19.99
C VAL A 631 6.61 48.14 19.85
N SER A 632 7.54 49.02 20.19
CA SER A 632 7.43 50.47 20.00
C SER A 632 8.32 50.92 18.86
N VAL A 633 7.74 51.56 17.85
CA VAL A 633 8.46 52.22 16.75
C VAL A 633 8.51 53.72 17.05
N PRO A 634 9.66 54.31 17.36
CA PRO A 634 9.76 55.73 17.71
C PRO A 634 9.77 56.63 16.46
N ARG A 635 9.34 57.88 16.62
CA ARG A 635 9.41 58.97 15.62
C ARG A 635 8.68 58.67 14.29
N VAL A 636 7.56 57.95 14.34
CA VAL A 636 6.73 57.67 13.17
C VAL A 636 6.04 58.97 12.69
N PRO A 637 6.14 59.36 11.41
CA PRO A 637 5.39 60.48 10.84
C PRO A 637 3.87 60.26 10.80
N VAL A 638 3.09 61.33 10.66
CA VAL A 638 1.67 61.20 10.31
C VAL A 638 1.48 60.45 8.99
N GLY A 639 0.45 59.62 8.91
CA GLY A 639 0.07 58.91 7.70
C GLY A 639 -0.51 57.51 7.96
N ARG A 640 -0.80 56.79 6.89
CA ARG A 640 -1.32 55.42 6.93
C ARG A 640 -0.19 54.40 6.94
N TYR A 641 -0.34 53.38 7.79
CA TYR A 641 0.63 52.29 7.93
C TYR A 641 -0.08 50.93 7.90
N LEU A 642 0.65 49.91 7.46
CA LEU A 642 0.19 48.52 7.43
C LEU A 642 1.19 47.66 8.20
N VAL A 643 0.70 46.92 9.20
CA VAL A 643 1.50 46.17 10.18
C VAL A 643 1.26 44.68 10.01
N TRP A 644 2.31 43.88 9.81
CA TRP A 644 2.25 42.42 9.85
C TRP A 644 3.11 41.87 10.98
N ILE A 645 2.67 40.76 11.56
CA ILE A 645 3.38 40.01 12.60
C ILE A 645 3.31 38.53 12.26
N ARG A 646 4.42 37.82 12.41
CA ARG A 646 4.45 36.35 12.47
C ARG A 646 5.32 35.90 13.64
N ALA A 647 5.02 34.73 14.19
CA ALA A 647 5.76 34.17 15.30
C ALA A 647 6.83 33.18 14.81
N LYS A 648 7.85 32.96 15.64
CA LYS A 648 8.97 32.04 15.40
C LYS A 648 9.28 31.24 16.68
N ASN A 649 9.38 29.92 16.59
CA ASN A 649 9.80 29.09 17.74
C ASN A 649 11.33 29.05 17.91
N ALA A 650 11.80 28.42 19.00
CA ALA A 650 13.24 28.31 19.29
C ALA A 650 14.03 27.48 18.24
N ALA A 651 13.39 26.53 17.56
CA ALA A 651 13.99 25.76 16.45
C ALA A 651 14.06 26.56 15.14
N GLY A 652 13.32 27.67 15.05
CA GLY A 652 13.30 28.57 13.91
C GLY A 652 12.09 28.41 12.97
N ASP A 653 11.15 27.50 13.26
CA ASP A 653 9.88 27.40 12.54
C ASP A 653 9.13 28.73 12.62
N GLN A 654 8.59 29.18 11.48
CA GLN A 654 7.81 30.42 11.39
C GLN A 654 6.35 30.14 11.11
N THR A 655 5.47 30.98 11.63
CA THR A 655 4.05 31.00 11.25
C THR A 655 3.86 31.72 9.91
N GLY A 656 2.67 31.58 9.32
CA GLY A 656 2.20 32.56 8.35
C GLY A 656 2.13 33.97 8.98
N TRP A 657 2.01 34.98 8.12
CA TRP A 657 1.67 36.33 8.58
C TRP A 657 0.26 36.34 9.16
N GLY A 658 0.10 36.96 10.34
CA GLY A 658 -1.20 37.30 10.89
C GLY A 658 -1.93 38.31 10.00
N VAL A 659 -3.24 38.47 10.24
CA VAL A 659 -4.05 39.48 9.54
C VAL A 659 -3.45 40.87 9.78
N PRO A 660 -3.10 41.63 8.73
CA PRO A 660 -2.38 42.88 8.92
C PRO A 660 -3.26 44.00 9.46
N GLY A 661 -2.70 44.79 10.38
CA GLY A 661 -3.34 45.97 10.95
C GLY A 661 -3.14 47.18 10.06
N ASN A 662 -4.23 47.72 9.51
CA ASN A 662 -4.23 48.99 8.77
C ASN A 662 -4.60 50.12 9.74
N MET A 663 -3.74 51.13 9.85
CA MET A 663 -3.94 52.21 10.83
C MET A 663 -3.62 53.59 10.24
N LEU A 664 -4.19 54.63 10.87
CA LEU A 664 -3.83 56.02 10.64
C LEU A 664 -3.06 56.54 11.86
N VAL A 665 -1.77 56.82 11.68
CA VAL A 665 -0.96 57.56 12.65
C VAL A 665 -1.28 59.04 12.48
N THR A 666 -1.75 59.68 13.55
CA THR A 666 -2.16 61.08 13.55
C THR A 666 -1.60 61.82 14.76
N TYR A 667 -1.13 63.04 14.54
CA TYR A 667 -0.69 63.95 15.61
C TYR A 667 -1.30 65.33 15.38
N VAL A 668 -1.48 66.08 16.48
CA VAL A 668 -1.83 67.50 16.43
C VAL A 668 -0.63 68.36 16.05
N VAL A 669 -0.87 69.49 15.39
CA VAL A 669 0.17 70.51 15.16
C VAL A 669 0.44 71.24 16.48
N THR A 670 1.72 71.38 16.84
CA THR A 670 2.20 72.08 18.05
C THR A 670 2.88 73.41 17.70
N GLY A 671 3.27 74.17 18.73
CA GLY A 671 3.99 75.45 18.54
C GLY A 671 3.20 76.54 17.83
N VAL A 672 1.87 76.37 17.71
CA VAL A 672 1.00 77.33 17.01
C VAL A 672 0.99 78.66 17.77
N GLY A 673 1.52 79.71 17.15
CA GLY A 673 1.68 81.04 17.74
C GLY A 673 1.71 82.13 16.67
N VAL A 674 1.32 83.35 17.04
CA VAL A 674 1.45 84.52 16.14
C VAL A 674 2.70 85.29 16.51
N ARG A 675 3.55 85.58 15.52
CA ARG A 675 4.61 86.57 15.66
C ARG A 675 4.05 87.93 15.24
N ALA A 676 3.75 88.76 16.23
CA ALA A 676 3.43 90.17 16.05
C ALA A 676 4.46 91.00 16.83
N SER A 677 5.21 91.85 16.13
CA SER A 677 5.95 92.95 16.76
C SER A 677 4.99 94.13 16.87
N ASP A 678 4.43 94.33 18.06
CA ASP A 678 3.63 95.46 18.54
C ASP A 678 3.36 96.56 17.50
N PHE A 679 2.17 96.49 16.87
CA PHE A 679 1.64 97.43 15.87
C PHE A 679 2.26 97.42 14.45
N THR A 680 3.29 96.63 14.16
CA THR A 680 3.79 96.47 12.78
C THR A 680 2.87 95.59 11.93
N SER A 681 2.62 96.01 10.68
CA SER A 681 1.60 95.44 9.77
C SER A 681 1.94 94.06 9.15
N VAL A 682 2.80 93.28 9.80
CA VAL A 682 3.20 91.94 9.37
C VAL A 682 3.00 90.97 10.54
N SER A 683 1.76 90.50 10.72
CA SER A 683 1.49 89.38 11.61
C SER A 683 1.59 88.06 10.85
N GLU A 684 2.41 87.15 11.37
CA GLU A 684 2.64 85.84 10.79
C GLU A 684 2.24 84.76 11.80
N LEU A 685 1.28 83.90 11.43
CA LEU A 685 0.99 82.68 12.17
C LEU A 685 2.10 81.68 11.86
N ARG A 686 2.70 81.07 12.90
CA ARG A 686 3.77 80.08 12.82
C ARG A 686 3.40 78.84 13.63
N TRP A 687 3.96 77.69 13.27
CA TRP A 687 3.78 76.42 14.00
C TRP A 687 4.98 75.49 13.82
N ASP A 688 5.05 74.42 14.62
CA ASP A 688 6.07 73.39 14.49
C ASP A 688 5.79 72.48 13.28
N ARG A 689 6.86 71.95 12.67
CA ARG A 689 6.74 71.02 11.55
C ARG A 689 6.15 69.68 12.00
N LEU A 690 4.93 69.41 11.57
CA LEU A 690 4.31 68.09 11.66
C LEU A 690 5.02 67.12 10.71
N GLN A 691 5.75 66.15 11.26
CA GLN A 691 6.48 65.15 10.46
C GLN A 691 5.50 64.30 9.66
N GLY A 692 5.72 64.20 8.34
CA GLY A 692 4.82 63.51 7.39
C GLY A 692 3.83 64.43 6.68
N ALA A 693 3.62 65.65 7.17
CA ALA A 693 2.77 66.61 6.49
C ALA A 693 3.48 67.26 5.27
N VAL A 694 2.76 67.36 4.17
CA VAL A 694 3.20 68.00 2.90
C VAL A 694 2.51 69.34 2.64
N ALA A 695 1.40 69.60 3.33
CA ALA A 695 0.69 70.87 3.34
C ALA A 695 -0.03 71.04 4.69
N TYR A 696 -0.47 72.25 4.98
CA TYR A 696 -1.26 72.59 6.15
C TYR A 696 -2.54 73.31 5.73
N ASP A 697 -3.53 73.15 6.58
CA ASP A 697 -4.83 73.78 6.52
C ASP A 697 -4.99 74.66 7.74
N VAL A 698 -5.17 75.95 7.51
CA VAL A 698 -5.33 76.99 8.53
C VAL A 698 -6.79 77.44 8.54
N TRP A 699 -7.41 77.40 9.72
CA TRP A 699 -8.72 77.96 10.01
C TRP A 699 -8.54 79.15 10.95
N ILE A 700 -9.17 80.29 10.66
CA ILE A 700 -9.30 81.39 11.61
C ILE A 700 -10.76 81.84 11.68
N ASP A 701 -11.26 82.02 12.91
CA ASP A 701 -12.57 82.59 13.26
C ASP A 701 -12.41 83.89 14.04
N ASP A 702 -13.28 84.87 13.80
CA ASP A 702 -13.39 86.10 14.59
C ASP A 702 -14.24 85.83 15.85
N ARG A 703 -13.61 86.02 17.01
CA ARG A 703 -14.23 85.82 18.32
C ARG A 703 -15.02 87.03 18.82
N ALA A 704 -14.80 88.22 18.27
CA ALA A 704 -15.50 89.44 18.68
C ALA A 704 -16.82 89.59 17.92
N THR A 705 -16.85 89.25 16.63
CA THR A 705 -18.06 89.26 15.80
C THR A 705 -18.80 87.91 15.81
N GLY A 706 -18.10 86.81 16.13
CA GLY A 706 -18.60 85.45 15.97
C GLY A 706 -18.56 84.94 14.52
N GLU A 707 -17.90 85.66 13.61
CA GLU A 707 -17.79 85.30 12.20
C GLU A 707 -16.81 84.12 12.01
N ALA A 708 -17.31 83.02 11.47
CA ALA A 708 -16.49 81.85 11.18
C ALA A 708 -15.81 81.92 9.80
N GLN A 709 -14.62 81.33 9.67
CA GLN A 709 -13.81 81.24 8.45
C GLN A 709 -13.37 82.58 7.84
N VAL A 710 -13.18 83.62 8.66
CA VAL A 710 -12.58 84.91 8.23
C VAL A 710 -11.21 84.75 7.55
N LEU A 711 -10.49 83.67 7.85
CA LEU A 711 -9.44 83.15 6.96
C LEU A 711 -9.52 81.63 6.86
N ARG A 712 -9.41 81.13 5.62
CA ARG A 712 -9.36 79.70 5.32
C ARG A 712 -8.32 79.41 4.24
N ASN A 713 -7.24 78.69 4.57
CA ASN A 713 -6.22 78.30 3.59
C ASN A 713 -5.81 76.83 3.75
N THR A 714 -6.21 75.99 2.80
CA THR A 714 -6.00 74.53 2.77
C THR A 714 -4.72 74.10 2.02
N LYS A 715 -3.86 75.05 1.62
CA LYS A 715 -2.71 74.81 0.71
C LYS A 715 -1.39 75.37 1.23
N VAL A 716 -1.25 75.61 2.53
CA VAL A 716 -0.02 76.20 3.10
C VAL A 716 1.11 75.16 3.08
N ALA A 717 2.10 75.31 2.21
CA ALA A 717 3.20 74.36 2.09
C ALA A 717 4.29 74.51 3.17
N GLY A 718 4.42 75.69 3.77
CA GLY A 718 5.36 75.99 4.85
C GLY A 718 4.77 75.79 6.25
N THR A 719 5.56 76.13 7.27
CA THR A 719 5.12 76.13 8.68
C THR A 719 4.73 77.53 9.17
N SER A 720 4.31 78.39 8.25
CA SER A 720 3.81 79.72 8.56
C SER A 720 2.87 80.28 7.49
N LEU A 721 2.07 81.28 7.87
CA LEU A 721 1.14 82.00 7.01
C LEU A 721 1.11 83.48 7.39
N LEU A 722 1.27 84.37 6.40
CA LEU A 722 1.06 85.81 6.58
C LEU A 722 -0.44 86.12 6.70
N LEU A 723 -0.80 86.92 7.71
CA LEU A 723 -2.18 87.25 8.05
C LEU A 723 -2.63 88.60 7.47
N SER A 724 -2.15 88.94 6.26
CA SER A 724 -2.33 90.27 5.64
C SER A 724 -3.77 90.66 5.29
N SER A 725 -4.71 89.71 5.32
CA SER A 725 -6.13 89.95 5.06
C SER A 725 -6.98 90.13 6.33
N LEU A 726 -6.42 89.94 7.54
CA LEU A 726 -7.17 90.11 8.78
C LEU A 726 -7.40 91.59 9.08
N LYS A 727 -8.56 91.89 9.65
CA LYS A 727 -8.89 93.22 10.19
C LYS A 727 -8.53 93.25 11.68
N PRO A 728 -8.37 94.42 12.31
CA PRO A 728 -8.24 94.49 13.76
C PRO A 728 -9.42 93.81 14.46
N SER A 729 -9.17 92.78 15.28
CA SER A 729 -10.18 92.01 16.03
C SER A 729 -9.52 90.95 16.94
N SER A 730 -10.34 90.23 17.72
CA SER A 730 -9.95 89.04 18.48
C SER A 730 -10.21 87.77 17.67
N TYR A 731 -9.24 86.86 17.59
CA TYR A 731 -9.27 85.70 16.69
C TYR A 731 -8.99 84.38 17.40
N THR A 732 -9.52 83.28 16.83
CA THR A 732 -9.06 81.92 17.13
C THR A 732 -8.52 81.27 15.87
N ALA A 733 -7.29 80.73 15.93
CA ALA A 733 -6.69 79.95 14.86
C ALA A 733 -6.56 78.47 15.23
N TRP A 734 -6.75 77.61 14.22
CA TRP A 734 -6.39 76.20 14.27
C TRP A 734 -5.55 75.84 13.04
N VAL A 735 -4.62 74.90 13.22
CA VAL A 735 -3.78 74.36 12.14
C VAL A 735 -3.84 72.83 12.15
N ARG A 736 -3.98 72.21 10.98
CA ARG A 736 -3.80 70.76 10.80
C ARG A 736 -2.93 70.47 9.58
N GLY A 737 -2.20 69.36 9.59
CA GLY A 737 -1.43 68.91 8.43
C GLY A 737 -2.21 67.99 7.49
N ARG A 738 -1.76 67.93 6.24
CA ARG A 738 -2.13 66.92 5.23
C ARG A 738 -0.96 66.00 4.97
N ASP A 739 -1.14 64.69 4.99
CA ASP A 739 -0.10 63.77 4.53
C ASP A 739 0.00 63.69 3.00
N LEU A 740 1.01 62.97 2.51
CA LEU A 740 1.24 62.75 1.07
C LEU A 740 0.12 61.93 0.39
N SER A 741 -0.65 61.13 1.14
CA SER A 741 -1.85 60.44 0.62
C SER A 741 -3.06 61.36 0.47
N GLY A 742 -2.95 62.61 0.97
CA GLY A 742 -3.98 63.62 0.91
C GLY A 742 -4.95 63.60 2.09
N ILE A 743 -4.66 62.86 3.17
CA ILE A 743 -5.48 62.78 4.38
C ILE A 743 -5.20 63.97 5.30
N TRP A 744 -6.27 64.55 5.84
CA TRP A 744 -6.21 65.63 6.83
C TRP A 744 -6.14 65.06 8.25
N HIS A 745 -5.19 65.52 9.04
CA HIS A 745 -4.97 65.11 10.42
C HIS A 745 -5.73 65.96 11.43
N THR A 746 -5.57 65.63 12.71
CA THR A 746 -6.24 66.31 13.82
C THR A 746 -5.85 67.79 13.90
N TRP A 747 -6.83 68.64 14.20
CA TRP A 747 -6.59 70.06 14.51
C TRP A 747 -5.67 70.25 15.71
N SER A 748 -4.84 71.30 15.67
CA SER A 748 -4.15 71.82 16.85
C SER A 748 -5.14 72.18 17.96
N ALA A 749 -4.63 72.40 19.18
CA ALA A 749 -5.36 73.20 20.15
C ALA A 749 -5.72 74.59 19.56
N PRO A 750 -6.84 75.21 19.97
CA PRO A 750 -7.17 76.58 19.56
C PRO A 750 -6.09 77.55 20.07
N LEU A 751 -5.52 78.34 19.16
CA LEU A 751 -4.74 79.52 19.53
C LEU A 751 -5.67 80.74 19.55
N HIS A 752 -5.79 81.41 20.69
CA HIS A 752 -6.44 82.71 20.76
C HIS A 752 -5.41 83.85 20.68
N PHE A 753 -5.68 84.86 19.85
CA PHE A 753 -4.81 86.03 19.70
C PHE A 753 -5.60 87.28 19.32
N GLU A 754 -5.02 88.45 19.56
CA GLU A 754 -5.55 89.74 19.09
C GLU A 754 -4.73 90.21 17.89
N PHE A 755 -5.39 90.79 16.88
CA PHE A 755 -4.73 91.53 15.81
C PHE A 755 -5.10 93.01 15.93
N LYS A 756 -4.10 93.90 15.92
CA LYS A 756 -4.26 95.34 16.16
C LYS A 756 -3.44 96.15 15.18
N THR A 757 -4.00 97.25 14.68
CA THR A 757 -3.28 98.30 13.96
C THR A 757 -3.19 99.56 14.82
N PRO A 758 -2.14 100.40 14.68
CA PRO A 758 -2.05 101.65 15.43
C PRO A 758 -3.11 102.67 14.98
N ALA A 759 -3.43 103.62 15.85
CA ALA A 759 -4.27 104.78 15.50
C ALA A 759 -3.47 105.79 14.65
N THR A 760 -4.07 106.28 13.57
CA THR A 760 -3.48 107.29 12.68
C THR A 760 -4.24 108.60 12.84
N VAL A 761 -3.54 109.71 13.08
CA VAL A 761 -4.15 111.05 13.16
C VAL A 761 -4.72 111.43 11.79
N LEU A 762 -5.98 111.86 11.77
CA LEU A 762 -6.72 112.31 10.60
C LEU A 762 -6.83 113.83 10.53
N ARG A 763 -7.03 114.50 11.69
CA ARG A 763 -7.06 115.96 11.80
C ARG A 763 -6.47 116.45 13.13
N PRO A 764 -5.87 117.66 13.16
CA PRO A 764 -5.30 118.35 12.00
C PRO A 764 -4.21 117.48 11.37
N SER A 765 -4.19 117.38 10.05
CA SER A 765 -3.15 116.62 9.32
C SER A 765 -1.86 117.42 9.10
N ALA A 766 -1.92 118.74 9.34
CA ALA A 766 -0.82 119.70 9.22
C ALA A 766 -1.23 121.00 9.96
N MET A 767 -0.60 122.13 9.63
CA MET A 767 -0.91 123.47 10.14
C MET A 767 -2.42 123.81 10.08
N THR A 768 -2.95 124.32 11.18
CA THR A 768 -4.33 124.82 11.31
C THR A 768 -4.34 126.28 11.77
N LYS A 769 -5.39 127.02 11.41
CA LYS A 769 -5.67 128.38 11.92
C LYS A 769 -6.63 128.37 13.12
N GLU A 770 -7.21 127.22 13.45
CA GLU A 770 -8.09 127.03 14.60
C GLU A 770 -7.26 127.02 15.89
N ARG A 771 -7.62 127.86 16.87
CA ARG A 771 -6.95 127.85 18.19
C ARG A 771 -7.51 126.80 19.16
N ASN A 772 -8.65 126.18 18.84
CA ASN A 772 -9.19 125.01 19.55
C ASN A 772 -9.46 123.90 18.52
N PRO A 773 -8.40 123.32 17.90
CA PRO A 773 -8.58 122.37 16.83
C PRO A 773 -9.24 121.07 17.30
N VAL A 774 -10.13 120.52 16.47
CA VAL A 774 -10.68 119.19 16.70
C VAL A 774 -9.66 118.16 16.25
N PHE A 775 -9.06 117.43 17.19
CA PHE A 775 -8.24 116.27 16.88
C PHE A 775 -9.13 115.08 16.53
N SER A 776 -8.76 114.34 15.49
CA SER A 776 -9.41 113.08 15.13
C SER A 776 -8.41 112.04 14.64
N TRP A 777 -8.73 110.76 14.81
CA TRP A 777 -7.88 109.63 14.42
C TRP A 777 -8.69 108.43 13.91
N THR A 778 -8.02 107.45 13.33
CA THR A 778 -8.65 106.17 12.94
C THR A 778 -8.99 105.34 14.19
N ALA A 779 -10.11 104.63 14.13
CA ALA A 779 -10.45 103.65 15.16
C ALA A 779 -9.49 102.46 15.13
N VAL A 780 -9.06 102.03 16.32
CA VAL A 780 -8.37 100.77 16.59
C VAL A 780 -9.43 99.80 17.13
N ALA A 781 -9.54 98.59 16.60
CA ALA A 781 -10.52 97.64 17.12
C ALA A 781 -10.05 96.96 18.43
N GLY A 782 -11.01 96.44 19.19
CA GLY A 782 -10.78 95.87 20.52
C GLY A 782 -10.41 96.90 21.58
N VAL A 783 -10.51 98.20 21.28
CA VAL A 783 -10.13 99.30 22.18
C VAL A 783 -11.37 99.87 22.85
N ASN A 784 -11.31 100.00 24.17
CA ASN A 784 -12.39 100.50 25.00
C ASN A 784 -12.31 102.02 25.18
N SER A 785 -11.10 102.59 25.14
CA SER A 785 -10.91 104.04 25.21
C SER A 785 -9.57 104.52 24.63
N TYR A 786 -9.46 105.82 24.37
CA TYR A 786 -8.23 106.49 23.99
C TYR A 786 -7.75 107.44 25.10
N GLN A 787 -6.43 107.62 25.16
CA GLN A 787 -5.76 108.68 25.89
C GLN A 787 -4.97 109.54 24.89
N THR A 788 -5.15 110.85 24.96
CA THR A 788 -4.45 111.84 24.14
C THR A 788 -3.57 112.74 25.01
N ARG A 789 -2.44 113.19 24.45
CA ARG A 789 -1.66 114.32 24.99
C ARG A 789 -1.16 115.18 23.84
N VAL A 790 -1.34 116.48 23.95
CA VAL A 790 -0.77 117.49 23.05
C VAL A 790 0.38 118.14 23.80
N LEU A 791 1.57 118.02 23.23
CA LEU A 791 2.79 118.63 23.74
C LEU A 791 3.18 119.79 22.82
N ASP A 792 3.72 120.87 23.39
CA ASP A 792 4.30 121.98 22.63
C ASP A 792 5.73 121.66 22.13
N SER A 793 6.42 122.68 21.61
CA SER A 793 7.82 122.58 21.17
C SER A 793 8.77 122.18 22.30
N ASP A 794 8.45 122.50 23.55
CA ASP A 794 9.28 122.31 24.73
C ASP A 794 8.93 121.02 25.50
N ASP A 795 8.20 120.11 24.83
CA ASP A 795 7.65 118.84 25.35
C ASP A 795 6.70 119.00 26.56
N GLN A 796 6.20 120.20 26.85
CA GLN A 796 5.22 120.41 27.91
C GLN A 796 3.82 119.99 27.45
N THR A 797 3.12 119.21 28.27
CA THR A 797 1.75 118.78 27.96
C THR A 797 0.77 119.95 28.15
N VAL A 798 0.46 120.66 27.07
CA VAL A 798 -0.45 121.81 27.06
C VAL A 798 -1.93 121.42 27.08
N ALA A 799 -2.27 120.20 26.64
CA ALA A 799 -3.61 119.64 26.74
C ALA A 799 -3.56 118.11 26.78
N ALA A 800 -4.48 117.47 27.50
CA ALA A 800 -4.60 116.01 27.55
C ALA A 800 -6.04 115.57 27.80
N ALA A 801 -6.36 114.34 27.40
CA ALA A 801 -7.59 113.67 27.81
C ALA A 801 -7.37 112.17 27.98
N THR A 802 -8.24 111.56 28.78
CA THR A 802 -8.22 110.13 29.15
C THR A 802 -9.63 109.57 29.05
N ALA A 803 -9.74 108.24 28.89
CA ALA A 803 -11.01 107.52 28.83
C ALA A 803 -11.95 108.01 27.69
N LEU A 804 -11.39 108.49 26.58
CA LEU A 804 -12.15 108.93 25.42
C LEU A 804 -12.80 107.72 24.73
N SER A 805 -14.12 107.66 24.71
CA SER A 805 -14.88 106.59 24.04
C SER A 805 -15.02 106.78 22.52
N GLY A 806 -14.78 107.99 22.02
CA GLY A 806 -14.80 108.34 20.60
C GLY A 806 -13.39 108.50 20.00
N THR A 807 -13.35 108.65 18.67
CA THR A 807 -12.11 108.90 17.90
C THR A 807 -11.86 110.37 17.57
N THR A 808 -12.53 111.27 18.30
CA THR A 808 -12.38 112.72 18.19
C THR A 808 -12.27 113.34 19.58
N TRP A 809 -11.52 114.45 19.68
CA TRP A 809 -11.40 115.22 20.90
C TRP A 809 -10.95 116.66 20.61
N THR A 810 -11.55 117.62 21.30
CA THR A 810 -11.20 119.05 21.22
C THR A 810 -10.64 119.49 22.57
N PRO A 811 -9.47 120.13 22.64
CA PRO A 811 -8.97 120.72 23.87
C PRO A 811 -9.92 121.79 24.41
N SER A 812 -10.20 121.74 25.72
CA SER A 812 -10.96 122.77 26.42
C SER A 812 -10.18 124.08 26.55
N ALA A 813 -8.85 124.01 26.61
CA ALA A 813 -7.96 125.16 26.58
C ALA A 813 -7.62 125.57 25.13
N THR A 814 -7.61 126.88 24.88
CA THR A 814 -7.17 127.47 23.61
C THR A 814 -5.65 127.35 23.46
N LEU A 815 -5.21 126.76 22.36
CA LEU A 815 -3.79 126.62 22.03
C LEU A 815 -3.21 127.94 21.49
N ALA A 816 -1.99 128.24 21.92
CA ALA A 816 -1.18 129.32 21.39
C ALA A 816 -0.79 129.04 19.91
N PRO A 817 -0.32 130.04 19.12
CA PRO A 817 0.29 129.73 17.83
C PRO A 817 1.68 129.13 18.06
N GLY A 818 1.91 127.91 17.59
CA GLY A 818 3.18 127.18 17.74
C GLY A 818 3.10 125.77 17.14
N ASP A 819 4.21 125.04 17.21
CA ASP A 819 4.28 123.64 16.80
C ASP A 819 3.87 122.71 17.94
N TYR A 820 3.11 121.66 17.61
CA TYR A 820 2.54 120.73 18.59
C TYR A 820 2.69 119.28 18.16
N ARG A 821 2.93 118.39 19.12
CA ARG A 821 2.96 116.93 18.96
C ARG A 821 1.77 116.28 19.65
N LEU A 822 0.92 115.59 18.89
CA LEU A 822 -0.16 114.76 19.43
C LEU A 822 0.34 113.32 19.66
N TRP A 823 0.28 112.87 20.90
CA TRP A 823 0.42 111.47 21.30
C TRP A 823 -0.94 110.81 21.47
N LEU A 824 -1.09 109.62 20.90
CA LEU A 824 -2.27 108.77 21.02
C LEU A 824 -1.89 107.43 21.66
N LYS A 825 -2.58 107.05 22.74
CA LYS A 825 -2.57 105.70 23.29
C LYS A 825 -3.97 105.12 23.20
N ALA A 826 -4.10 103.96 22.54
CA ALA A 826 -5.31 103.19 22.49
C ALA A 826 -5.28 102.12 23.61
N ILE A 827 -6.35 102.01 24.39
CA ILE A 827 -6.43 101.25 25.66
C ILE A 827 -7.51 100.17 25.50
N ASP A 828 -7.13 98.89 25.59
CA ASP A 828 -8.09 97.77 25.51
C ASP A 828 -8.69 97.45 26.89
N PHE A 829 -9.60 96.47 26.96
CA PHE A 829 -10.26 96.09 28.21
C PHE A 829 -9.30 95.60 29.32
N ARG A 830 -8.00 95.39 29.04
CA ARG A 830 -6.97 94.99 29.99
C ARG A 830 -6.05 96.14 30.44
N GLY A 831 -6.07 97.30 29.76
CA GLY A 831 -5.27 98.51 30.10
C GLY A 831 -4.27 98.98 29.04
#